data_AF-A0A4R6CVY3-F1
#
_entry.id   AF-A0A4R6CVY3-F1
#
_cell.length_a   1.000
_cell.length_b   1.000
_cell.length_c   1.000
_cell.angle_alpha   90.00
_cell.angle_beta   90.00
_cell.angle_gamma   90.00
#
_symmetry.space_group_name_H-M   'P 1'
#
loop_
_entity.id
_entity.type
_entity.pdbx_description
1 polymer ?
#
loop_
_entity_poly.entity_id
_entity_poly.type
_entity_poly.pdbx_seq_one_letter_code
_entity_poly.pdbx_strand_id
1 'polypeptide(L)'
;MKQLKFLETKRTPRYSLRKFSVGVASVLLGVTIFGINFTNHSVKAATIESVKTSNSSPETQGSASNNATANNSTEAATTPQSSPETQGSASNNATANNSTEAATTSQSLPKTQGSAHTYIRSLAARSAARLAATNFMVTSGSDRNAAGTVDQNNINTQLAKENQELANKANLTSSDNYSSNIYKGTDGNYYKIVTIYGQDYVYRAADIQASGADFKGDPKQTAEDTKNNINISKEDLGNGKTRWKVVFFPNKGLQNVGSKLSGLSSAKFGIALTSDYQIVGNVDMKVISNPNQTFESYTFEPGSTSATEFPIQNLKTEKDFSFNPKTDVDPNTGLINSETMPAYNNQYLQGPYYFTTATDVGAKNLWQTYFKDADERKNAYDGSPYLGGNHDFHFNTFKIANETGVDGAKYKDPIIYDKLGYRLNSKNGVANSNGVYSSDNFNQAMSFKSQGVTSNAQFSSYVISFTTQHTDSHEVELTTGSKNQQFSGIAANIYSYQNWYYSMMSSLYGEQRALDPAGAPKTPKDVISGWVDATRALDEIKKDYLNNAQINVLRNKILNNITDSDAVNNIIKEGNSLNDAMKNLGNSIGQYDPDGSFADHKEDTTKKSDRYKYASPDKKAAYDNATEVTKALINKDTGTYADQATVEQLTKDENDAWNELNGVKPKDNEVNSPVGGTITIEKGHALDSTDAANAITNKDSLTNVKSYSWSGTPDTSKPGSISPKVIVTYNDDSADEVPVTVKIKGDADKYKRL
;
A
#
# COMPACT_ATOMS: atom_id res chain seq x y z
N MET A 1 -5.75 40.78 -32.62
CA MET A 1 -5.80 39.42 -33.17
C MET A 1 -6.62 38.54 -32.23
N LYS A 2 -7.34 37.56 -32.80
CA LYS A 2 -8.57 36.90 -32.28
C LYS A 2 -8.53 36.40 -30.83
N GLN A 3 -9.61 36.68 -30.09
CA GLN A 3 -9.97 36.02 -28.83
C GLN A 3 -10.15 34.51 -29.05
N LEU A 4 -9.43 33.69 -28.29
CA LEU A 4 -9.71 32.28 -28.10
C LEU A 4 -10.54 32.14 -26.81
N LYS A 5 -11.79 31.69 -26.95
CA LYS A 5 -12.68 31.36 -25.83
C LYS A 5 -12.11 30.18 -25.06
N PHE A 6 -11.81 30.38 -23.79
CA PHE A 6 -11.51 29.31 -22.84
C PHE A 6 -12.81 28.59 -22.49
N LEU A 7 -12.92 27.30 -22.83
CA LEU A 7 -14.00 26.43 -22.37
C LEU A 7 -13.68 26.01 -20.93
N GLU A 8 -14.33 26.69 -19.98
CA GLU A 8 -14.37 26.30 -18.58
C GLU A 8 -15.11 24.94 -18.45
N THR A 9 -14.37 23.82 -18.37
CA THR A 9 -14.97 22.57 -17.88
C THR A 9 -15.01 22.59 -16.36
N LYS A 10 -16.00 23.27 -15.79
CA LYS A 10 -16.45 22.99 -14.42
C LYS A 10 -17.00 21.56 -14.40
N ARG A 11 -16.24 20.61 -13.85
CA ARG A 11 -16.79 19.27 -13.54
C ARG A 11 -17.54 19.33 -12.22
N THR A 12 -18.87 19.30 -12.31
CA THR A 12 -19.76 19.00 -11.19
C THR A 12 -19.59 17.51 -10.82
N PRO A 13 -19.27 17.15 -9.57
CA PRO A 13 -19.27 15.75 -9.16
C PRO A 13 -20.69 15.18 -9.27
N ARG A 14 -20.84 14.09 -10.04
CA ARG A 14 -22.10 13.34 -10.11
C ARG A 14 -22.08 12.25 -9.06
N TYR A 15 -22.83 12.44 -7.98
CA TYR A 15 -23.11 11.39 -7.00
C TYR A 15 -24.31 10.57 -7.48
N SER A 16 -24.20 9.24 -7.42
CA SER A 16 -25.36 8.35 -7.61
C SER A 16 -25.80 7.82 -6.26
N LEU A 17 -27.03 8.13 -5.86
CA LEU A 17 -27.71 7.55 -4.70
C LEU A 17 -28.51 6.34 -5.18
N ARG A 18 -28.14 5.13 -4.74
CA ARG A 18 -29.03 3.96 -4.84
C ARG A 18 -29.81 3.82 -3.54
N LYS A 19 -31.12 3.84 -3.64
CA LYS A 19 -32.06 3.69 -2.52
C LYS A 19 -32.05 2.23 -2.06
N PHE A 20 -31.42 1.94 -0.92
CA PHE A 20 -31.65 0.70 -0.18
C PHE A 20 -32.63 0.99 0.96
N SER A 21 -33.71 0.22 1.01
CA SER A 21 -34.69 0.25 2.09
C SER A 21 -34.16 -0.56 3.28
N VAL A 22 -34.32 0.03 4.47
CA VAL A 22 -34.17 -0.51 5.84
C VAL A 22 -32.80 -0.30 6.53
N GLY A 23 -32.73 0.72 7.40
CA GLY A 23 -32.02 0.65 8.71
C GLY A 23 -30.66 1.34 8.88
N VAL A 24 -30.67 2.50 9.57
CA VAL A 24 -29.60 3.23 10.30
C VAL A 24 -28.25 3.47 9.61
N ALA A 25 -27.96 4.74 9.32
CA ALA A 25 -26.74 5.20 8.64
C ALA A 25 -25.56 5.42 9.59
N SER A 26 -24.42 4.81 9.29
CA SER A 26 -23.09 5.29 9.67
C SER A 26 -22.45 5.97 8.46
N VAL A 27 -22.03 7.23 8.59
CA VAL A 27 -21.34 7.96 7.52
C VAL A 27 -19.87 7.59 7.55
N LEU A 28 -19.38 6.94 6.49
CA LEU A 28 -17.98 6.64 6.28
C LEU A 28 -17.44 7.62 5.22
N LEU A 29 -16.72 8.66 5.65
CA LEU A 29 -15.93 9.50 4.74
C LEU A 29 -14.60 8.79 4.46
N GLY A 30 -14.58 7.95 3.42
CA GLY A 30 -13.36 7.43 2.82
C GLY A 30 -13.11 8.12 1.49
N VAL A 31 -11.96 8.78 1.35
CA VAL A 31 -11.44 9.21 0.04
C VAL A 31 -10.75 8.00 -0.58
N THR A 32 -11.32 7.44 -1.64
CA THR A 32 -10.69 6.36 -2.41
C THR A 32 -9.59 6.94 -3.29
N ILE A 33 -8.33 6.55 -3.04
CA ILE A 33 -7.22 6.72 -3.98
C ILE A 33 -6.72 5.31 -4.31
N PHE A 34 -6.39 5.10 -5.58
CA PHE A 34 -5.93 3.85 -6.17
C PHE A 34 -5.05 3.00 -5.23
N GLY A 35 -5.52 1.78 -4.91
CA GLY A 35 -4.65 0.62 -4.73
C GLY A 35 -3.99 0.34 -3.37
N ILE A 36 -4.15 1.14 -2.32
CA ILE A 36 -3.63 0.80 -0.97
C ILE A 36 -4.75 0.93 0.08
N ASN A 37 -5.27 -0.22 0.54
CA ASN A 37 -6.14 -0.29 1.72
C ASN A 37 -5.29 -0.17 2.99
N PHE A 38 -5.36 0.95 3.69
CA PHE A 38 -4.93 1.01 5.10
C PHE A 38 -6.09 0.60 6.01
N THR A 39 -6.31 -0.71 6.17
CA THR A 39 -7.06 -1.23 7.32
C THR A 39 -6.39 -2.48 7.84
N ASN A 40 -5.46 -2.32 8.77
CA ASN A 40 -5.06 -3.41 9.65
C ASN A 40 -5.56 -3.06 11.06
N HIS A 41 -6.87 -3.21 11.27
CA HIS A 41 -7.47 -3.21 12.60
C HIS A 41 -8.50 -4.34 12.68
N SER A 42 -8.11 -5.42 13.35
CA SER A 42 -9.06 -6.34 13.96
C SER A 42 -9.76 -5.58 15.08
N VAL A 43 -11.05 -5.28 14.92
CA VAL A 43 -11.88 -4.74 16.01
C VAL A 43 -12.78 -5.88 16.49
N LYS A 44 -12.50 -6.36 17.70
CA LYS A 44 -13.43 -7.21 18.46
C LYS A 44 -14.64 -6.36 18.86
N ALA A 45 -15.83 -6.81 18.52
CA ALA A 45 -17.08 -6.19 18.95
C ALA A 45 -17.24 -6.35 20.47
N ALA A 46 -17.48 -5.23 21.17
CA ALA A 46 -17.93 -5.24 22.56
C ALA A 46 -19.46 -5.37 22.57
N THR A 47 -19.96 -6.45 23.15
CA THR A 47 -21.38 -6.66 23.47
C THR A 47 -21.79 -5.67 24.55
N ILE A 48 -22.82 -4.85 24.32
CA ILE A 48 -23.48 -4.07 25.37
C ILE A 48 -24.93 -4.54 25.48
N GLU A 49 -25.27 -5.00 26.69
CA GLU A 49 -26.61 -5.39 27.13
C GLU A 49 -27.56 -4.19 27.16
N SER A 50 -28.81 -4.48 26.82
CA SER A 50 -29.94 -3.56 26.80
C SER A 50 -30.38 -3.16 28.21
N VAL A 51 -30.56 -1.85 28.47
CA VAL A 51 -31.39 -1.38 29.59
C VAL A 51 -32.49 -0.46 29.07
N LYS A 52 -33.73 -0.79 29.45
CA LYS A 52 -34.97 -0.09 29.12
C LYS A 52 -35.01 1.30 29.74
N THR A 53 -35.54 2.24 28.96
CA THR A 53 -36.03 3.55 29.40
C THR A 53 -37.29 3.42 30.27
N SER A 54 -37.41 4.26 31.30
CA SER A 54 -38.67 4.77 31.84
C SER A 54 -38.44 6.13 32.50
N ASN A 55 -39.37 7.04 32.21
CA ASN A 55 -39.38 8.48 32.44
C ASN A 55 -39.28 8.93 33.91
N SER A 56 -38.66 10.09 34.15
CA SER A 56 -39.32 11.31 34.68
C SER A 56 -38.29 12.43 34.96
N SER A 57 -38.52 13.62 34.39
CA SER A 57 -37.99 14.91 34.85
C SER A 57 -38.94 15.54 35.89
N PRO A 58 -38.65 16.72 36.44
CA PRO A 58 -37.46 17.17 37.18
C PRO A 58 -37.85 17.77 38.55
N GLU A 59 -36.89 18.08 39.44
CA GLU A 59 -36.77 19.39 40.12
C GLU A 59 -35.82 19.41 41.33
N THR A 60 -35.17 20.57 41.44
CA THR A 60 -34.68 21.34 42.63
C THR A 60 -33.54 20.87 43.55
N GLN A 61 -32.47 21.69 43.49
CA GLN A 61 -31.78 22.43 44.56
C GLN A 61 -31.51 21.77 45.93
N GLY A 62 -30.26 21.92 46.39
CA GLY A 62 -30.00 22.07 47.84
C GLY A 62 -28.62 21.61 48.30
N SER A 63 -27.80 22.58 48.69
CA SER A 63 -26.42 22.48 49.18
C SER A 63 -26.22 21.80 50.55
N ALA A 64 -24.94 21.55 50.86
CA ALA A 64 -24.29 21.48 52.19
C ALA A 64 -24.47 20.16 52.97
N SER A 65 -23.55 19.68 53.82
CA SER A 65 -22.17 20.00 54.22
C SER A 65 -21.77 19.00 55.33
N ASN A 66 -20.52 18.55 55.30
CA ASN A 66 -19.59 18.25 56.40
C ASN A 66 -19.80 17.13 57.47
N ASN A 67 -18.65 16.44 57.67
CA ASN A 67 -18.00 15.96 58.91
C ASN A 67 -18.56 14.72 59.62
N ALA A 68 -17.81 13.60 59.69
CA ALA A 68 -16.64 13.26 60.55
C ALA A 68 -17.11 12.18 61.56
N THR A 69 -16.40 11.18 62.09
CA THR A 69 -14.98 11.02 62.51
C THR A 69 -14.73 9.55 62.92
N ALA A 70 -13.43 9.18 63.09
CA ALA A 70 -12.83 8.23 64.06
C ALA A 70 -12.62 6.76 63.58
N ASN A 71 -11.39 6.25 63.40
CA ASN A 71 -10.26 5.87 64.32
C ASN A 71 -10.16 4.32 64.33
N ASN A 72 -9.04 3.58 64.43
CA ASN A 72 -7.61 3.74 64.74
C ASN A 72 -6.86 2.50 64.16
N SER A 73 -5.68 2.64 63.53
CA SER A 73 -4.31 2.34 64.05
C SER A 73 -3.97 0.87 64.36
N THR A 74 -2.86 0.34 63.79
CA THR A 74 -1.60 -0.01 64.50
C THR A 74 -0.52 -0.43 63.48
N GLU A 75 0.72 0.03 63.70
CA GLU A 75 1.95 -0.23 62.92
C GLU A 75 3.07 -0.66 63.90
N ALA A 76 3.95 -1.58 63.49
CA ALA A 76 5.32 -1.86 64.00
C ALA A 76 5.99 -2.91 63.07
N ALA A 77 7.06 -2.63 62.28
CA ALA A 77 8.50 -2.47 62.58
C ALA A 77 9.20 -3.79 63.04
N THR A 78 10.43 -4.24 62.68
CA THR A 78 11.54 -3.92 61.74
C THR A 78 12.63 -5.04 61.86
N THR A 79 13.40 -5.29 60.77
CA THR A 79 14.74 -5.92 60.49
C THR A 79 15.74 -6.39 61.60
N PRO A 80 16.74 -7.28 61.32
CA PRO A 80 18.09 -6.87 60.81
C PRO A 80 18.91 -7.85 59.90
N GLN A 81 19.64 -7.25 58.92
CA GLN A 81 21.10 -7.35 58.61
C GLN A 81 21.79 -8.62 58.00
N SER A 82 22.50 -8.39 56.88
CA SER A 82 23.91 -8.76 56.50
C SER A 82 24.15 -9.41 55.11
N SER A 83 25.10 -8.82 54.36
CA SER A 83 25.89 -9.39 53.22
C SER A 83 27.29 -9.80 53.78
N PRO A 84 28.14 -10.66 53.15
CA PRO A 84 28.55 -10.60 51.74
C PRO A 84 28.80 -11.95 50.99
N GLU A 85 28.90 -11.85 49.65
CA GLU A 85 29.60 -12.73 48.68
C GLU A 85 29.11 -14.20 48.58
N THR A 86 28.95 -14.88 47.43
CA THR A 86 29.61 -14.83 46.12
C THR A 86 28.77 -15.65 45.11
N GLN A 87 28.90 -15.31 43.81
CA GLN A 87 28.74 -16.16 42.61
C GLN A 87 27.41 -16.89 42.32
N GLY A 88 26.84 -16.58 41.15
CA GLY A 88 25.89 -17.47 40.46
C GLY A 88 24.89 -16.73 39.58
N SER A 89 25.35 -16.19 38.46
CA SER A 89 24.51 -15.52 37.46
C SER A 89 23.48 -16.48 36.86
N ALA A 90 22.20 -16.08 36.85
CA ALA A 90 21.18 -16.59 35.95
C ALA A 90 20.27 -15.44 35.50
N SER A 91 20.41 -15.04 34.24
CA SER A 91 19.36 -14.40 33.44
C SER A 91 19.55 -14.87 32.00
N ASN A 92 18.77 -15.88 31.62
CA ASN A 92 18.71 -16.39 30.26
C ASN A 92 17.73 -15.53 29.45
N ASN A 93 18.21 -14.89 28.39
CA ASN A 93 17.63 -15.11 27.06
C ASN A 93 18.50 -14.47 25.96
N ALA A 94 19.23 -15.32 25.24
CA ALA A 94 19.70 -15.07 23.89
C ALA A 94 19.91 -16.40 23.15
N THR A 95 19.13 -16.58 22.08
CA THR A 95 19.48 -17.05 20.73
C THR A 95 20.08 -18.46 20.47
N ALA A 96 19.54 -19.05 19.39
CA ALA A 96 20.11 -20.03 18.45
C ALA A 96 20.03 -21.54 18.80
N ASN A 97 19.36 -22.35 17.96
CA ASN A 97 20.03 -23.08 16.86
C ASN A 97 19.09 -23.99 16.05
N ASN A 98 19.47 -24.17 14.78
CA ASN A 98 19.00 -25.15 13.80
C ASN A 98 18.97 -26.60 14.30
N SER A 99 18.06 -27.44 13.78
CA SER A 99 18.37 -28.80 13.28
C SER A 99 17.26 -29.37 12.36
N THR A 100 17.65 -29.65 11.12
CA THR A 100 17.56 -30.92 10.36
C THR A 100 16.26 -31.71 10.19
N GLU A 101 16.02 -32.06 8.93
CA GLU A 101 15.10 -33.04 8.34
C GLU A 101 15.05 -34.41 9.05
N ALA A 102 13.84 -34.98 9.14
CA ALA A 102 13.62 -36.42 9.04
C ALA A 102 12.19 -36.73 8.58
N ALA A 103 12.07 -37.81 7.83
CA ALA A 103 10.97 -38.19 6.96
C ALA A 103 9.78 -38.89 7.66
N THR A 104 8.78 -39.21 6.82
CA THR A 104 7.74 -40.26 6.93
C THR A 104 6.49 -39.96 7.75
N THR A 105 5.31 -39.97 7.10
CA THR A 105 4.41 -41.14 7.00
C THR A 105 2.98 -40.67 6.71
N SER A 106 2.35 -41.28 5.70
CA SER A 106 0.92 -41.18 5.41
C SER A 106 0.06 -41.57 6.62
N GLN A 107 -0.81 -40.68 7.09
CA GLN A 107 -1.97 -41.05 7.88
C GLN A 107 -3.20 -40.25 7.45
N SER A 108 -4.27 -40.99 7.19
CA SER A 108 -5.61 -40.54 6.85
C SER A 108 -6.23 -39.71 7.98
N LEU A 109 -7.00 -38.68 7.60
CA LEU A 109 -7.81 -37.87 8.53
C LEU A 109 -9.29 -37.83 8.08
N PRO A 110 -10.23 -37.59 9.02
CA PRO A 110 -11.57 -38.12 9.00
C PRO A 110 -12.56 -37.25 8.23
N LYS A 111 -13.65 -37.87 7.78
CA LYS A 111 -14.85 -37.18 7.25
C LYS A 111 -15.50 -36.36 8.36
N THR A 112 -15.54 -35.04 8.21
CA THR A 112 -16.55 -34.18 8.85
C THR A 112 -16.82 -32.95 7.98
N GLN A 113 -18.10 -32.65 7.79
CA GLN A 113 -18.62 -31.66 6.87
C GLN A 113 -18.16 -30.24 7.24
N GLY A 114 -17.17 -29.72 6.52
CA GLY A 114 -16.83 -28.30 6.43
C GLY A 114 -17.14 -27.79 5.03
N SER A 115 -17.74 -26.60 4.93
CA SER A 115 -18.27 -26.01 3.68
C SER A 115 -17.31 -26.13 2.50
N ALA A 116 -17.84 -26.58 1.34
CA ALA A 116 -17.10 -26.76 0.09
C ALA A 116 -16.21 -25.56 -0.32
N HIS A 117 -16.58 -24.34 0.09
CA HIS A 117 -15.81 -23.11 -0.13
C HIS A 117 -14.41 -23.08 0.52
N THR A 118 -14.18 -23.80 1.60
CA THR A 118 -12.88 -23.84 2.31
C THR A 118 -11.98 -24.92 1.71
N TYR A 119 -12.58 -26.00 1.20
CA TYR A 119 -11.86 -27.10 0.55
C TYR A 119 -11.35 -26.70 -0.85
N ILE A 120 -12.14 -25.96 -1.63
CA ILE A 120 -11.79 -25.47 -2.98
C ILE A 120 -10.61 -24.49 -2.94
N ARG A 121 -10.60 -23.52 -2.00
CA ARG A 121 -9.45 -22.61 -1.80
C ARG A 121 -8.18 -23.36 -1.42
N SER A 122 -8.31 -24.42 -0.63
CA SER A 122 -7.16 -25.23 -0.19
C SER A 122 -6.59 -26.13 -1.31
N LEU A 123 -7.40 -26.53 -2.29
CA LEU A 123 -6.94 -27.30 -3.45
C LEU A 123 -6.31 -26.39 -4.49
N ALA A 124 -6.91 -25.24 -4.83
CA ALA A 124 -6.29 -24.25 -5.70
C ALA A 124 -4.94 -23.75 -5.15
N ALA A 125 -4.86 -23.51 -3.84
CA ALA A 125 -3.59 -23.19 -3.17
C ALA A 125 -2.59 -24.36 -3.16
N ARG A 126 -3.04 -25.62 -3.04
CA ARG A 126 -2.16 -26.80 -3.10
C ARG A 126 -1.69 -27.14 -4.50
N SER A 127 -2.50 -26.88 -5.53
CA SER A 127 -2.15 -27.03 -6.94
C SER A 127 -1.15 -25.96 -7.34
N ALA A 128 -1.39 -24.70 -6.97
CA ALA A 128 -0.43 -23.61 -7.15
C ALA A 128 0.87 -23.85 -6.36
N ALA A 129 0.79 -24.36 -5.13
CA ALA A 129 1.97 -24.72 -4.33
C ALA A 129 2.72 -25.93 -4.87
N ARG A 130 2.04 -26.95 -5.42
CA ARG A 130 2.68 -28.09 -6.10
C ARG A 130 3.33 -27.67 -7.41
N LEU A 131 2.73 -26.78 -8.19
CA LEU A 131 3.32 -26.24 -9.41
C LEU A 131 4.56 -25.38 -9.09
N ALA A 132 4.48 -24.54 -8.05
CA ALA A 132 5.62 -23.78 -7.54
C ALA A 132 6.76 -24.65 -7.01
N ALA A 133 6.45 -25.79 -6.38
CA ALA A 133 7.46 -26.75 -5.92
C ALA A 133 8.10 -27.57 -7.05
N THR A 134 7.42 -27.74 -8.19
CA THR A 134 7.96 -28.49 -9.34
C THR A 134 8.97 -27.64 -10.14
N ASN A 135 8.81 -26.31 -10.14
CA ASN A 135 9.80 -25.36 -10.71
C ASN A 135 11.09 -25.20 -9.88
N PHE A 136 11.19 -25.84 -8.70
CA PHE A 136 12.38 -25.80 -7.86
C PHE A 136 13.49 -26.78 -8.31
N MET A 137 13.19 -27.68 -9.25
CA MET A 137 14.17 -28.57 -9.86
C MET A 137 14.09 -28.42 -11.37
N VAL A 138 14.97 -27.58 -11.96
CA VAL A 138 15.56 -27.65 -13.31
C VAL A 138 15.92 -26.24 -13.80
N THR A 139 17.18 -25.84 -13.57
CA THR A 139 18.17 -25.37 -14.56
C THR A 139 19.21 -24.47 -13.90
N SER A 140 20.45 -24.97 -13.90
CA SER A 140 21.66 -24.19 -13.73
C SER A 140 21.95 -23.45 -15.04
N GLY A 141 21.84 -22.12 -15.03
CA GLY A 141 22.23 -21.26 -16.15
C GLY A 141 22.31 -19.81 -15.68
N SER A 142 23.38 -19.11 -16.03
CA SER A 142 23.54 -17.68 -15.79
C SER A 142 22.55 -16.88 -16.62
N ASP A 143 21.33 -16.72 -16.13
CA ASP A 143 20.36 -15.74 -16.62
C ASP A 143 19.51 -15.23 -15.47
N ARG A 144 19.13 -13.96 -15.55
CA ARG A 144 18.41 -13.22 -14.51
C ARG A 144 17.07 -13.91 -14.22
N ASN A 145 17.04 -14.74 -13.18
CA ASN A 145 15.85 -15.48 -12.76
C ASN A 145 14.74 -14.52 -12.31
N ALA A 146 13.68 -14.42 -13.11
CA ALA A 146 12.47 -13.62 -12.84
C ALA A 146 11.55 -14.24 -11.76
N ALA A 147 12.01 -15.23 -11.00
CA ALA A 147 11.17 -16.07 -10.15
C ALA A 147 11.30 -15.81 -8.62
N GLY A 148 11.93 -14.71 -8.19
CA GLY A 148 12.37 -14.56 -6.78
C GLY A 148 11.82 -13.40 -5.93
N THR A 149 10.97 -12.51 -6.45
CA THR A 149 10.79 -11.19 -5.80
C THR A 149 9.37 -10.63 -5.89
N VAL A 150 8.34 -11.46 -5.83
CA VAL A 150 6.97 -10.99 -5.68
C VAL A 150 6.55 -10.91 -4.21
N ASP A 151 5.83 -9.87 -3.81
CA ASP A 151 5.25 -9.78 -2.47
C ASP A 151 4.08 -10.78 -2.28
N GLN A 152 3.44 -10.78 -1.11
CA GLN A 152 2.30 -11.65 -0.81
C GLN A 152 1.08 -11.43 -1.75
N ASN A 153 1.09 -10.35 -2.55
CA ASN A 153 0.07 -10.00 -3.54
C ASN A 153 0.55 -10.24 -4.98
N ASN A 154 1.66 -10.95 -5.18
CA ASN A 154 2.28 -11.21 -6.48
C ASN A 154 2.81 -9.94 -7.20
N ILE A 155 3.10 -8.85 -6.47
CA ILE A 155 3.66 -7.61 -7.03
C ILE A 155 5.19 -7.71 -7.09
N ASN A 156 5.79 -7.47 -8.26
CA ASN A 156 7.25 -7.48 -8.43
C ASN A 156 7.92 -6.37 -7.59
N THR A 157 8.66 -6.76 -6.55
CA THR A 157 9.35 -5.88 -5.59
C THR A 157 10.85 -5.69 -5.86
N GLN A 158 11.41 -6.37 -6.88
CA GLN A 158 12.84 -6.26 -7.20
C GLN A 158 13.25 -4.82 -7.51
N LEU A 159 12.38 -4.10 -8.21
CA LEU A 159 12.62 -2.73 -8.68
C LEU A 159 12.49 -1.71 -7.57
N ALA A 160 11.58 -1.94 -6.61
CA ALA A 160 11.52 -1.10 -5.43
C ALA A 160 12.84 -1.14 -4.65
N LYS A 161 13.47 -2.33 -4.57
CA LYS A 161 14.77 -2.50 -3.92
C LYS A 161 15.91 -1.89 -4.73
N GLU A 162 16.00 -2.15 -6.02
CA GLU A 162 17.03 -1.57 -6.88
C GLU A 162 16.94 -0.03 -6.93
N ASN A 163 15.73 0.54 -7.08
CA ASN A 163 15.52 1.99 -6.99
C ASN A 163 15.82 2.52 -5.60
N GLN A 164 15.47 1.81 -4.52
CA GLN A 164 15.83 2.21 -3.16
C GLN A 164 17.35 2.25 -2.96
N GLU A 165 18.08 1.24 -3.45
CA GLU A 165 19.54 1.21 -3.40
C GLU A 165 20.15 2.37 -4.19
N LEU A 166 19.64 2.61 -5.40
CA LEU A 166 20.07 3.75 -6.23
C LEU A 166 19.70 5.09 -5.58
N ALA A 167 18.52 5.23 -4.98
CA ALA A 167 18.07 6.42 -4.27
C ALA A 167 19.03 6.77 -3.13
N ASN A 168 19.36 5.78 -2.31
CA ASN A 168 20.35 5.93 -1.23
C ASN A 168 21.75 6.28 -1.76
N LYS A 169 22.19 5.66 -2.86
CA LYS A 169 23.49 5.95 -3.48
C LYS A 169 23.57 7.34 -4.11
N ALA A 170 22.45 7.81 -4.67
CA ALA A 170 22.36 9.03 -5.48
C ALA A 170 21.82 10.24 -4.72
N ASN A 171 21.45 10.11 -3.45
CA ASN A 171 20.73 11.13 -2.69
C ASN A 171 19.38 11.53 -3.33
N LEU A 172 18.71 10.57 -3.95
CA LEU A 172 17.37 10.71 -4.53
C LEU A 172 16.34 10.01 -3.62
N THR A 173 15.07 10.02 -4.01
CA THR A 173 14.01 9.24 -3.36
C THR A 173 13.41 8.19 -4.31
N SER A 174 13.03 7.05 -3.74
CA SER A 174 12.28 6.04 -4.48
C SER A 174 10.78 6.36 -4.48
N SER A 175 10.10 5.96 -5.55
CA SER A 175 8.67 6.22 -5.73
C SER A 175 7.79 5.60 -4.65
N ASP A 176 6.70 6.27 -4.31
CA ASP A 176 5.61 5.78 -3.44
C ASP A 176 4.64 4.84 -4.14
N ASN A 177 4.65 4.81 -5.48
CA ASN A 177 3.68 4.10 -6.30
C ASN A 177 4.24 3.64 -7.65
N TYR A 178 5.56 3.46 -7.74
CA TYR A 178 6.28 3.09 -8.97
C TYR A 178 6.14 4.10 -10.13
N SER A 179 5.77 5.36 -9.84
CA SER A 179 5.71 6.44 -10.83
C SER A 179 7.05 7.09 -11.15
N SER A 180 8.14 6.69 -10.48
CA SER A 180 9.49 7.11 -10.83
C SER A 180 10.53 6.01 -10.78
N ASN A 181 11.58 6.21 -11.58
CA ASN A 181 12.77 5.36 -11.64
C ASN A 181 14.03 6.22 -11.67
N ILE A 182 15.15 5.63 -11.25
CA ILE A 182 16.44 6.32 -11.18
C ILE A 182 17.38 5.78 -12.26
N TYR A 183 17.91 6.68 -13.09
CA TYR A 183 18.77 6.34 -14.20
C TYR A 183 20.10 7.08 -14.10
N LYS A 184 21.17 6.45 -14.59
CA LYS A 184 22.46 7.12 -14.75
C LYS A 184 22.46 7.88 -16.08
N GLY A 185 22.69 9.19 -16.02
CA GLY A 185 22.79 10.06 -17.18
C GLY A 185 24.11 9.93 -17.93
N THR A 186 24.16 10.55 -19.10
CA THR A 186 25.34 10.61 -19.99
C THR A 186 26.52 11.35 -19.37
N ASP A 187 26.26 12.23 -18.41
CA ASP A 187 27.25 12.95 -17.60
C ASP A 187 27.77 12.13 -16.40
N GLY A 188 27.27 10.92 -16.21
CA GLY A 188 27.62 10.04 -15.10
C GLY A 188 26.85 10.29 -13.80
N ASN A 189 26.02 11.34 -13.72
CA ASN A 189 25.16 11.64 -12.57
C ASN A 189 23.90 10.77 -12.61
N TYR A 190 23.22 10.65 -11.48
CA TYR A 190 21.93 9.96 -11.40
C TYR A 190 20.79 10.97 -11.47
N TYR A 191 19.74 10.60 -12.20
CA TYR A 191 18.52 11.37 -12.41
C TYR A 191 17.30 10.53 -12.03
N LYS A 192 16.37 11.12 -11.30
CA LYS A 192 15.04 10.56 -11.04
C LYS A 192 14.11 11.03 -12.15
N ILE A 193 13.49 10.10 -12.85
CA ILE A 193 12.47 10.39 -13.87
C ILE A 193 11.12 10.05 -13.26
N VAL A 194 10.32 11.07 -13.01
CA VAL A 194 8.94 10.96 -12.53
C VAL A 194 8.00 11.03 -13.73
N THR A 195 7.14 10.03 -13.91
CA THR A 195 6.16 9.99 -15.00
C THR A 195 4.75 10.08 -14.43
N ILE A 196 4.11 11.23 -14.61
CA ILE A 196 2.75 11.50 -14.12
C ILE A 196 1.88 11.93 -15.29
N TYR A 197 0.75 11.23 -15.49
CA TYR A 197 -0.19 11.47 -16.60
C TYR A 197 0.46 11.48 -18.00
N GLY A 198 1.47 10.65 -18.22
CA GLY A 198 2.20 10.56 -19.50
C GLY A 198 3.17 11.71 -19.75
N GLN A 199 3.45 12.53 -18.74
CA GLN A 199 4.47 13.57 -18.79
C GLN A 199 5.65 13.18 -17.90
N ASP A 200 6.85 13.34 -18.43
CA ASP A 200 8.09 13.03 -17.74
C ASP A 200 8.73 14.28 -17.13
N TYR A 201 9.13 14.17 -15.87
CA TYR A 201 9.77 15.20 -15.08
C TYR A 201 11.12 14.69 -14.61
N VAL A 202 12.17 15.45 -14.92
CA VAL A 202 13.55 15.07 -14.59
C VAL A 202 14.01 15.79 -13.34
N TYR A 203 14.40 15.04 -12.32
CA TYR A 203 14.97 15.54 -11.08
C TYR A 203 16.40 15.02 -10.88
N ARG A 204 17.19 15.77 -10.12
CA ARG A 204 18.52 15.37 -9.66
C ARG A 204 18.70 15.76 -8.20
N ALA A 205 19.67 15.14 -7.54
CA ALA A 205 19.98 15.47 -6.16
C ALA A 205 20.36 16.96 -5.99
N ALA A 206 19.97 17.51 -4.85
CA ALA A 206 20.24 18.87 -4.44
C ALA A 206 20.94 18.86 -3.07
N ASP A 207 22.08 19.55 -3.02
CA ASP A 207 22.84 19.87 -1.80
C ASP A 207 23.28 21.33 -1.93
N ILE A 208 22.51 22.23 -1.33
CA ILE A 208 22.58 23.66 -1.60
C ILE A 208 22.79 24.41 -0.28
N GLN A 209 23.86 25.17 -0.23
CA GLN A 209 24.22 26.05 0.86
C GLN A 209 23.86 27.48 0.50
N ALA A 210 23.30 28.18 1.45
CA ALA A 210 22.97 29.59 1.34
C ALA A 210 23.30 30.31 2.64
N SER A 211 23.51 31.62 2.52
CA SER A 211 23.81 32.46 3.66
C SER A 211 23.20 33.85 3.49
N GLY A 212 22.98 34.55 4.61
CA GLY A 212 22.64 35.98 4.59
C GLY A 212 23.69 36.79 3.84
N ALA A 213 23.31 37.96 3.32
CA ALA A 213 24.20 38.77 2.49
C ALA A 213 25.00 39.81 3.31
N ASP A 214 26.27 40.02 2.96
CA ASP A 214 27.08 41.12 3.46
C ASP A 214 26.70 42.46 2.78
N PHE A 215 27.41 43.53 3.12
CA PHE A 215 27.14 44.87 2.56
C PHE A 215 27.40 44.97 1.04
N LYS A 216 28.14 44.03 0.44
CA LYS A 216 28.37 43.95 -1.01
C LYS A 216 27.33 43.06 -1.69
N GLY A 217 26.47 42.41 -0.92
CA GLY A 217 25.50 41.45 -1.41
C GLY A 217 26.08 40.05 -1.60
N ASP A 218 27.22 39.74 -0.98
CA ASP A 218 27.87 38.43 -1.07
C ASP A 218 27.42 37.55 0.11
N PRO A 219 27.25 36.24 -0.06
CA PRO A 219 27.01 35.34 1.07
C PRO A 219 28.04 35.55 2.19
N LYS A 220 27.58 35.84 3.41
CA LYS A 220 28.42 36.11 4.58
C LYS A 220 29.26 34.90 4.99
N GLN A 221 28.70 33.71 4.80
CA GLN A 221 29.35 32.44 5.09
C GLN A 221 29.46 31.61 3.82
N THR A 222 30.56 30.87 3.68
CA THR A 222 30.79 30.00 2.52
C THR A 222 29.95 28.72 2.62
N ALA A 223 29.96 27.93 1.53
CA ALA A 223 29.34 26.61 1.55
C ALA A 223 30.01 25.68 2.59
N GLU A 224 31.33 25.76 2.74
CA GLU A 224 32.10 24.98 3.71
C GLU A 224 31.79 25.41 5.15
N ASP A 225 31.66 26.72 5.41
CA ASP A 225 31.22 27.23 6.71
C ASP A 225 29.86 26.67 7.09
N THR A 226 28.92 26.66 6.14
CA THR A 226 27.58 26.09 6.35
C THR A 226 27.66 24.59 6.65
N LYS A 227 28.42 23.83 5.86
CA LYS A 227 28.62 22.38 6.07
C LYS A 227 29.33 22.04 7.38
N ASN A 228 30.17 22.94 7.91
CA ASN A 228 30.82 22.76 9.20
C ASN A 228 29.86 22.94 10.39
N ASN A 229 28.70 23.57 10.18
CA ASN A 229 27.71 23.87 11.23
C ASN A 229 26.37 23.15 11.03
N ILE A 230 26.07 22.67 9.83
CA ILE A 230 24.85 21.95 9.47
C ILE A 230 25.22 20.73 8.63
N ASN A 231 24.88 19.54 9.11
CA ASN A 231 25.02 18.30 8.35
C ASN A 231 23.64 17.67 8.17
N ILE A 232 23.27 17.35 6.93
CA ILE A 232 22.04 16.66 6.60
C ILE A 232 22.39 15.36 5.89
N SER A 233 21.73 14.28 6.30
CA SER A 233 21.74 13.01 5.59
C SER A 233 20.33 12.45 5.52
N LYS A 234 20.04 11.67 4.48
CA LYS A 234 18.78 10.93 4.34
C LYS A 234 19.03 9.47 4.00
N GLU A 235 18.10 8.62 4.41
CA GLU A 235 18.02 7.20 4.05
C GLU A 235 16.65 6.96 3.41
N ASP A 236 16.64 6.47 2.17
CA ASP A 236 15.45 6.00 1.49
C ASP A 236 15.05 4.63 2.06
N LEU A 237 13.85 4.57 2.64
CA LEU A 237 13.27 3.37 3.25
C LEU A 237 12.34 2.62 2.29
N GLY A 238 12.30 3.00 1.01
CA GLY A 238 11.41 2.45 0.00
C GLY A 238 10.00 3.04 0.06
N ASN A 239 9.29 2.97 -1.06
CA ASN A 239 7.87 3.33 -1.15
C ASN A 239 7.58 4.78 -0.71
N GLY A 240 8.45 5.71 -1.12
CA GLY A 240 8.38 7.13 -0.77
C GLY A 240 8.70 7.45 0.69
N LYS A 241 9.11 6.49 1.53
CA LYS A 241 9.50 6.79 2.90
C LYS A 241 10.96 7.21 2.98
N THR A 242 11.24 8.28 3.70
CA THR A 242 12.60 8.80 3.88
C THR A 242 12.85 9.08 5.35
N ARG A 243 13.96 8.56 5.88
CA ARG A 243 14.46 8.91 7.20
C ARG A 243 15.48 10.03 7.07
N TRP A 244 15.21 11.14 7.73
CA TRP A 244 16.09 12.30 7.78
C TRP A 244 16.89 12.31 9.06
N LYS A 245 18.13 12.78 8.96
CA LYS A 245 18.98 13.13 10.10
C LYS A 245 19.63 14.48 9.83
N VAL A 246 19.40 15.43 10.73
CA VAL A 246 19.96 16.78 10.68
C VAL A 246 20.78 17.01 11.93
N VAL A 247 22.05 17.38 11.77
CA VAL A 247 22.96 17.70 12.87
C VAL A 247 23.27 19.19 12.81
N PHE A 248 22.82 19.92 13.81
CA PHE A 248 23.23 21.29 14.05
C PHE A 248 24.44 21.32 14.99
N PHE A 249 25.36 22.24 14.72
CA PHE A 249 26.59 22.47 15.48
C PHE A 249 27.37 21.17 15.77
N PRO A 250 27.83 20.42 14.74
CA PRO A 250 28.53 19.14 14.94
C PRO A 250 29.74 19.22 15.90
N ASN A 251 30.41 20.38 15.93
CA ASN A 251 31.55 20.67 16.81
C ASN A 251 31.14 21.16 18.21
N LYS A 252 29.86 21.00 18.59
CA LYS A 252 29.26 21.48 19.84
C LYS A 252 29.31 23.00 20.02
N GLY A 253 29.23 23.73 18.92
CA GLY A 253 29.26 25.18 18.87
C GLY A 253 29.29 25.68 17.43
N LEU A 254 29.36 27.00 17.28
CA LEU A 254 29.50 27.64 15.98
C LEU A 254 30.96 27.76 15.58
N GLN A 255 31.29 27.31 14.38
CA GLN A 255 32.65 27.35 13.86
C GLN A 255 32.65 27.49 12.34
N ASN A 256 33.08 28.64 11.82
CA ASN A 256 33.45 28.76 10.41
C ASN A 256 34.77 28.02 10.16
N VAL A 257 35.04 27.62 8.92
CA VAL A 257 36.27 26.91 8.56
C VAL A 257 37.49 27.78 8.89
N GLY A 258 38.47 27.20 9.58
CA GLY A 258 39.68 27.90 10.03
C GLY A 258 39.46 28.88 11.19
N SER A 259 38.24 29.03 11.71
CA SER A 259 37.94 29.91 12.84
C SER A 259 37.90 29.14 14.19
N LYS A 260 37.96 29.89 15.30
CA LYS A 260 37.84 29.32 16.65
C LYS A 260 36.39 28.94 16.95
N LEU A 261 36.21 27.83 17.65
CA LEU A 261 34.90 27.40 18.15
C LEU A 261 34.30 28.46 19.08
N SER A 262 33.07 28.87 18.79
CA SER A 262 32.27 29.76 19.62
C SER A 262 31.14 28.97 20.27
N GLY A 263 30.92 29.19 21.57
CA GLY A 263 29.78 28.62 22.27
C GLY A 263 28.46 29.23 21.78
N LEU A 264 27.36 28.57 22.11
CA LEU A 264 26.01 28.95 21.74
C LEU A 264 25.40 29.83 22.83
N SER A 265 25.01 31.04 22.45
CA SER A 265 24.33 32.02 23.29
C SER A 265 22.92 32.20 22.75
N SER A 266 21.95 31.42 23.23
CA SER A 266 20.57 31.49 22.74
C SER A 266 20.47 31.33 21.21
N ALA A 267 21.29 30.44 20.65
CA ALA A 267 21.43 30.24 19.22
C ALA A 267 20.13 29.63 18.64
N LYS A 268 19.60 30.23 17.58
CA LYS A 268 18.39 29.79 16.88
C LYS A 268 18.76 28.89 15.70
N PHE A 269 18.08 27.76 15.62
CA PHE A 269 18.23 26.79 14.54
C PHE A 269 16.90 26.09 14.28
N GLY A 270 16.65 25.64 13.05
CA GLY A 270 15.37 25.03 12.72
C GLY A 270 15.32 24.38 11.35
N ILE A 271 14.30 23.57 11.12
CA ILE A 271 14.09 22.82 9.88
C ILE A 271 12.76 23.22 9.25
N ALA A 272 12.72 23.47 7.94
CA ALA A 272 11.50 23.58 7.16
C ALA A 272 11.44 22.46 6.12
N LEU A 273 10.25 21.90 5.90
CA LEU A 273 9.99 20.83 4.95
C LEU A 273 9.08 21.31 3.83
N THR A 274 9.40 20.86 2.62
CA THR A 274 8.55 21.03 1.45
C THR A 274 7.28 20.16 1.54
N SER A 275 6.23 20.56 0.84
CA SER A 275 4.87 20.08 1.06
C SER A 275 4.60 18.66 0.60
N ASP A 276 5.46 18.17 -0.29
CA ASP A 276 5.49 16.79 -0.77
C ASP A 276 6.03 15.82 0.29
N TYR A 277 6.68 16.29 1.37
CA TYR A 277 7.14 15.48 2.49
C TYR A 277 6.26 15.67 3.73
N GLN A 278 5.60 14.60 4.19
CA GLN A 278 4.80 14.60 5.41
C GLN A 278 5.46 13.79 6.53
N ILE A 279 5.67 14.36 7.72
CA ILE A 279 6.17 13.59 8.87
C ILE A 279 5.12 12.54 9.27
N VAL A 280 5.54 11.26 9.38
CA VAL A 280 4.65 10.11 9.66
C VAL A 280 4.81 9.51 11.05
N GLY A 281 5.76 10.00 11.85
CA GLY A 281 6.04 9.50 13.19
C GLY A 281 6.49 10.60 14.13
N ASN A 282 7.22 10.20 15.18
CA ASN A 282 7.83 11.15 16.10
C ASN A 282 9.02 11.86 15.44
N VAL A 283 9.32 13.04 15.98
CA VAL A 283 10.56 13.76 15.73
C VAL A 283 11.41 13.59 16.97
N ASP A 284 12.55 12.94 16.80
CA ASP A 284 13.51 12.67 17.87
C ASP A 284 14.67 13.66 17.79
N MET A 285 15.14 14.12 18.94
CA MET A 285 16.31 14.98 19.06
C MET A 285 17.23 14.45 20.15
N LYS A 286 18.48 14.17 19.78
CA LYS A 286 19.54 13.88 20.74
C LYS A 286 20.44 15.11 20.90
N VAL A 287 20.59 15.57 22.15
CA VAL A 287 21.47 16.70 22.49
C VAL A 287 22.75 16.17 23.14
N ILE A 288 23.88 16.54 22.55
CA ILE A 288 25.21 16.08 22.95
C ILE A 288 26.02 17.29 23.45
N SER A 289 26.08 17.46 24.77
CA SER A 289 26.75 18.59 25.42
C SER A 289 28.24 18.31 25.71
N ASN A 290 29.01 19.37 25.96
CA ASN A 290 30.35 19.28 26.53
C ASN A 290 30.26 19.14 28.06
N PRO A 291 30.61 18.00 28.66
CA PRO A 291 30.46 17.79 30.11
C PRO A 291 31.45 18.60 30.97
N ASN A 292 32.46 19.22 30.34
CA ASN A 292 33.49 19.99 31.03
C ASN A 292 33.19 21.49 31.07
N GLN A 293 32.04 21.93 30.54
CA GLN A 293 31.67 23.34 30.50
C GLN A 293 30.32 23.55 31.19
N THR A 294 30.30 24.57 32.05
CA THR A 294 29.05 25.12 32.57
C THR A 294 28.50 26.14 31.58
N PHE A 295 27.20 26.40 31.65
CA PHE A 295 26.57 27.50 30.93
C PHE A 295 25.42 28.09 31.77
N GLU A 296 25.05 29.32 31.48
CA GLU A 296 23.85 29.93 32.06
C GLU A 296 22.63 29.53 31.23
N SER A 297 21.56 29.14 31.90
CA SER A 297 20.32 28.70 31.27
C SER A 297 19.16 29.59 31.67
N TYR A 298 18.07 29.55 30.90
CA TYR A 298 16.84 30.28 31.18
C TYR A 298 15.76 29.30 31.65
N THR A 299 15.28 29.47 32.87
CA THR A 299 14.12 28.75 33.41
C THR A 299 12.85 29.52 33.10
N PHE A 300 11.85 28.86 32.55
CA PHE A 300 10.53 29.44 32.30
C PHE A 300 9.47 28.68 33.10
N GLU A 301 8.69 29.39 33.91
CA GLU A 301 7.52 28.81 34.57
C GLU A 301 6.36 28.59 33.59
N PRO A 302 5.48 27.60 33.83
CA PRO A 302 4.29 27.37 33.01
C PRO A 302 3.45 28.66 32.86
N GLY A 303 3.14 29.01 31.60
CA GLY A 303 2.39 30.23 31.27
C GLY A 303 3.22 31.51 31.24
N SER A 304 4.50 31.48 31.61
CA SER A 304 5.41 32.62 31.45
C SER A 304 5.96 32.70 30.02
N THR A 305 6.17 33.92 29.51
CA THR A 305 6.90 34.16 28.25
C THR A 305 8.30 34.76 28.49
N SER A 306 8.67 34.96 29.75
CA SER A 306 9.98 35.47 30.18
C SER A 306 10.64 34.51 31.16
N ALA A 307 11.97 34.45 31.12
CA ALA A 307 12.73 33.63 32.06
C ALA A 307 12.55 34.19 33.49
N THR A 308 12.30 33.30 34.44
CA THR A 308 12.14 33.63 35.86
C THR A 308 13.43 33.42 36.64
N GLU A 309 14.28 32.50 36.19
CA GLU A 309 15.58 32.20 36.80
C GLU A 309 16.66 31.99 35.74
N PHE A 310 17.90 32.21 36.14
CA PHE A 310 19.09 32.10 35.29
C PHE A 310 20.14 31.15 35.90
N PRO A 311 19.83 29.86 36.13
CA PRO A 311 20.76 28.99 36.83
C PRO A 311 21.97 28.62 35.97
N ILE A 312 23.12 28.44 36.64
CA ILE A 312 24.32 27.87 36.05
C ILE A 312 24.18 26.35 36.03
N GLN A 313 24.19 25.76 34.84
CA GLN A 313 24.06 24.33 34.64
C GLN A 313 25.40 23.69 34.26
N ASN A 314 25.53 22.41 34.58
CA ASN A 314 26.58 21.53 34.06
C ASN A 314 25.92 20.24 33.55
N LEU A 315 25.84 20.11 32.22
CA LEU A 315 25.22 18.94 31.59
C LEU A 315 26.26 17.84 31.41
N LYS A 316 26.22 16.85 32.31
CA LYS A 316 27.17 15.72 32.32
C LYS A 316 26.80 14.57 31.40
N THR A 317 25.60 14.58 30.83
CA THR A 317 25.07 13.49 30.01
C THR A 317 24.40 14.00 28.74
N GLU A 318 24.38 13.14 27.72
CA GLU A 318 23.51 13.28 26.56
C GLU A 318 22.04 13.22 27.00
N LYS A 319 21.17 13.87 26.23
CA LYS A 319 19.73 13.86 26.49
C LYS A 319 18.96 13.60 25.21
N ASP A 320 18.07 12.63 25.27
CA ASP A 320 17.13 12.34 24.21
C ASP A 320 15.80 13.02 24.48
N PHE A 321 15.25 13.58 23.42
CA PHE A 321 13.96 14.25 23.34
C PHE A 321 13.17 13.66 22.19
N SER A 322 11.86 13.63 22.34
CA SER A 322 10.93 13.17 21.31
C SER A 322 9.63 13.93 21.42
N PHE A 323 9.04 14.30 20.29
CA PHE A 323 7.67 14.79 20.25
C PHE A 323 6.93 14.23 19.05
N ASN A 324 5.64 14.03 19.21
CA ASN A 324 4.74 13.67 18.12
C ASN A 324 4.04 14.95 17.61
N PRO A 325 4.22 15.32 16.33
CA PRO A 325 3.59 16.52 15.75
C PRO A 325 2.06 16.59 15.86
N LYS A 326 1.38 15.45 16.09
CA LYS A 326 -0.09 15.37 16.17
C LYS A 326 -0.63 15.47 17.60
N THR A 327 0.13 15.06 18.60
CA THR A 327 -0.36 14.96 20.00
C THR A 327 0.34 15.91 20.96
N ASP A 328 1.59 16.29 20.67
CA ASP A 328 2.44 17.01 21.63
C ASP A 328 2.64 18.48 21.25
N VAL A 329 1.97 18.92 20.19
CA VAL A 329 2.02 20.30 19.69
C VAL A 329 0.69 20.97 19.99
N ASP A 330 0.75 22.12 20.65
CA ASP A 330 -0.44 22.95 20.82
C ASP A 330 -0.93 23.42 19.45
N PRO A 331 -2.16 23.07 19.03
CA PRO A 331 -2.62 23.28 17.65
C PRO A 331 -2.83 24.75 17.29
N ASN A 332 -2.90 25.64 18.28
CA ASN A 332 -3.13 27.07 18.06
C ASN A 332 -1.81 27.83 17.97
N THR A 333 -0.96 27.64 18.97
CA THR A 333 0.29 28.37 19.16
C THR A 333 1.47 27.69 18.47
N GLY A 334 1.38 26.39 18.18
CA GLY A 334 2.50 25.58 17.66
C GLY A 334 3.57 25.26 18.70
N LEU A 335 3.35 25.56 19.99
CA LEU A 335 4.30 25.25 21.06
C LEU A 335 4.40 23.73 21.23
N ILE A 336 5.62 23.19 21.20
CA ILE A 336 5.87 21.78 21.50
C ILE A 336 5.97 21.63 23.01
N ASN A 337 5.18 20.72 23.58
CA ASN A 337 5.23 20.39 25.00
C ASN A 337 4.95 18.90 25.22
N SER A 338 5.98 18.07 25.03
CA SER A 338 5.92 16.63 25.30
C SER A 338 6.52 16.28 26.66
N GLU A 339 6.29 15.06 27.13
CA GLU A 339 6.88 14.54 28.38
C GLU A 339 8.41 14.62 28.36
N THR A 340 9.02 14.33 27.22
CA THR A 340 10.49 14.33 27.11
C THR A 340 11.03 15.68 26.67
N MET A 341 10.31 16.41 25.81
CA MET A 341 10.65 17.75 25.32
C MET A 341 9.67 18.79 25.89
N PRO A 342 9.77 19.12 27.19
CA PRO A 342 8.88 20.12 27.78
C PRO A 342 9.18 21.50 27.20
N ALA A 343 8.15 22.31 27.02
CA ALA A 343 8.29 23.71 26.63
C ALA A 343 8.97 24.52 27.74
N TYR A 344 8.54 24.26 28.98
CA TYR A 344 8.92 24.99 30.19
C TYR A 344 10.02 24.25 30.95
N ASN A 345 10.90 25.01 31.60
CA ASN A 345 12.03 24.48 32.38
C ASN A 345 12.89 23.42 31.66
N ASN A 346 13.07 23.58 30.34
CA ASN A 346 13.94 22.71 29.56
C ASN A 346 15.39 23.13 29.73
N GLN A 347 16.21 22.24 30.29
CA GLN A 347 17.61 22.51 30.60
C GLN A 347 18.51 22.65 29.36
N TYR A 348 18.06 22.20 28.20
CA TYR A 348 18.87 22.13 26.97
C TYR A 348 18.39 23.09 25.87
N LEU A 349 17.13 23.51 25.93
CA LEU A 349 16.45 24.29 24.89
C LEU A 349 15.58 25.40 25.50
N GLN A 350 15.33 26.44 24.73
CA GLN A 350 14.30 27.45 25.00
C GLN A 350 13.16 27.27 23.99
N GLY A 351 11.93 27.11 24.46
CA GLY A 351 10.70 27.20 23.66
C GLY A 351 10.73 26.53 22.28
N PRO A 352 10.61 25.20 22.19
CA PRO A 352 10.52 24.51 20.90
C PRO A 352 9.16 24.73 20.24
N TYR A 353 9.13 25.00 18.94
CA TYR A 353 7.92 25.21 18.16
C TYR A 353 7.85 24.33 16.92
N TYR A 354 6.64 23.90 16.56
CA TYR A 354 6.29 23.25 15.31
C TYR A 354 5.09 23.94 14.67
N PHE A 355 5.25 24.39 13.42
CA PHE A 355 4.24 25.11 12.67
C PHE A 355 3.87 24.36 11.41
N THR A 356 2.61 24.46 11.01
CA THR A 356 2.12 23.97 9.72
C THR A 356 1.31 25.03 9.01
N THR A 357 1.18 24.95 7.69
CA THR A 357 0.30 25.83 6.91
C THR A 357 -1.15 25.33 6.83
N ALA A 358 -1.51 24.31 7.62
CA ALA A 358 -2.87 23.77 7.64
C ALA A 358 -3.92 24.75 8.20
N THR A 359 -3.48 25.76 8.95
CA THR A 359 -4.32 26.86 9.45
C THR A 359 -3.71 28.21 9.09
N ASP A 360 -4.51 29.26 8.98
CA ASP A 360 -4.03 30.63 8.71
C ASP A 360 -3.04 31.11 9.79
N VAL A 361 -3.29 30.73 11.05
CA VAL A 361 -2.44 31.07 12.20
C VAL A 361 -1.10 30.34 12.08
N GLY A 362 -1.12 29.03 11.82
CA GLY A 362 0.09 28.25 11.62
C GLY A 362 0.90 28.73 10.41
N ALA A 363 0.23 29.09 9.31
CA ALA A 363 0.88 29.65 8.12
C ALA A 363 1.56 31.00 8.42
N LYS A 364 0.92 31.88 9.19
CA LYS A 364 1.53 33.15 9.65
C LYS A 364 2.72 32.91 10.57
N ASN A 365 2.58 32.03 11.57
CA ASN A 365 3.67 31.68 12.49
C ASN A 365 4.87 31.08 11.74
N LEU A 366 4.64 30.17 10.79
CA LEU A 366 5.68 29.60 9.95
C LEU A 366 6.36 30.69 9.11
N TRP A 367 5.57 31.50 8.39
CA TRP A 367 6.09 32.56 7.54
C TRP A 367 6.91 33.58 8.32
N GLN A 368 6.40 34.06 9.45
CA GLN A 368 7.09 35.08 10.23
C GLN A 368 8.35 34.56 10.94
N THR A 369 8.36 33.27 11.29
CA THR A 369 9.54 32.63 11.88
C THR A 369 10.61 32.35 10.82
N TYR A 370 10.24 31.85 9.64
CA TYR A 370 11.24 31.43 8.65
C TYR A 370 11.58 32.48 7.61
N PHE A 371 10.59 33.19 7.09
CA PHE A 371 10.70 33.92 5.84
C PHE A 371 10.45 35.42 5.96
N LYS A 372 9.93 35.93 7.08
CA LYS A 372 9.72 37.37 7.22
C LYS A 372 11.03 38.05 7.59
N ASP A 373 11.35 39.13 6.90
CA ASP A 373 12.50 39.96 7.24
C ASP A 373 12.13 41.02 8.30
N ALA A 374 11.85 40.57 9.52
CA ALA A 374 11.52 41.43 10.66
C ALA A 374 11.79 40.73 11.99
N ASP A 375 12.14 41.49 13.04
CA ASP A 375 12.28 40.98 14.42
C ASP A 375 10.92 40.59 15.01
N GLU A 376 10.43 39.41 14.66
CA GLU A 376 9.10 38.94 15.07
C GLU A 376 9.19 38.14 16.37
N ARG A 377 8.52 38.68 17.39
CA ARG A 377 8.57 38.13 18.74
C ARG A 377 7.25 37.55 19.20
N LYS A 378 6.17 37.76 18.46
CA LYS A 378 4.81 37.45 18.93
C LYS A 378 4.18 36.32 18.14
N ASN A 379 3.49 35.42 18.84
CA ASN A 379 2.69 34.38 18.22
C ASN A 379 1.48 34.98 17.48
N ALA A 380 1.20 34.49 16.29
CA ALA A 380 0.09 34.95 15.46
C ALA A 380 -1.30 34.58 16.02
N TYR A 381 -1.38 33.66 16.98
CA TYR A 381 -2.64 33.21 17.59
C TYR A 381 -3.19 34.23 18.60
N ASP A 382 -2.42 34.52 19.63
CA ASP A 382 -2.83 35.29 20.81
C ASP A 382 -2.04 36.60 20.98
N GLY A 383 -1.02 36.84 20.15
CA GLY A 383 -0.13 37.99 20.25
C GLY A 383 0.84 37.94 21.43
N SER A 384 0.91 36.82 22.16
CA SER A 384 1.88 36.64 23.25
C SER A 384 3.29 36.55 22.67
N PRO A 385 4.34 36.95 23.41
CA PRO A 385 5.69 36.64 22.99
C PRO A 385 5.89 35.13 22.86
N TYR A 386 6.72 34.69 21.91
CA TYR A 386 7.21 33.32 21.92
C TYR A 386 8.04 33.06 23.17
N LEU A 387 8.02 31.81 23.64
CA LEU A 387 8.77 31.37 24.79
C LEU A 387 10.27 31.44 24.49
N GLY A 388 11.00 32.32 25.18
CA GLY A 388 12.40 32.61 24.84
C GLY A 388 12.59 33.78 23.88
N GLY A 389 11.52 34.51 23.53
CA GLY A 389 11.59 35.78 22.79
C GLY A 389 11.61 35.62 21.28
N ASN A 390 12.66 36.08 20.60
CA ASN A 390 12.72 36.01 19.13
C ASN A 390 13.11 34.59 18.64
N HIS A 391 12.42 34.09 17.61
CA HIS A 391 12.64 32.82 16.89
C HIS A 391 12.89 32.95 15.37
N ASP A 392 13.00 34.15 14.80
CA ASP A 392 13.09 34.40 13.35
C ASP A 392 14.41 33.91 12.69
N PHE A 393 14.33 33.60 11.39
CA PHE A 393 15.45 33.12 10.55
C PHE A 393 15.78 33.98 9.33
N HIS A 394 14.85 34.83 8.87
CA HIS A 394 15.04 35.71 7.70
C HIS A 394 15.53 34.97 6.44
N PHE A 395 15.11 33.71 6.24
CA PHE A 395 15.60 32.84 5.16
C PHE A 395 15.30 33.41 3.76
N ASN A 396 14.29 34.26 3.64
CA ASN A 396 14.00 34.97 2.40
C ASN A 396 15.12 35.92 1.92
N THR A 397 15.96 36.39 2.83
CA THR A 397 17.08 37.30 2.52
C THR A 397 18.35 36.56 2.09
N PHE A 398 18.36 35.22 2.17
CA PHE A 398 19.57 34.44 1.95
C PHE A 398 19.91 34.34 0.45
N LYS A 399 21.20 34.17 0.19
CA LYS A 399 21.78 34.04 -1.13
C LYS A 399 22.54 32.73 -1.26
N ILE A 400 22.52 32.16 -2.46
CA ILE A 400 23.23 30.92 -2.78
C ILE A 400 24.74 31.11 -2.56
N ALA A 401 25.31 30.25 -1.73
CA ALA A 401 26.73 30.21 -1.41
C ALA A 401 27.51 29.19 -2.26
N ASN A 402 26.83 28.22 -2.90
CA ASN A 402 27.47 27.32 -3.85
C ASN A 402 27.95 28.06 -5.09
N GLU A 403 29.13 27.69 -5.58
CA GLU A 403 29.64 28.15 -6.87
C GLU A 403 29.00 27.39 -8.05
N THR A 404 28.63 26.12 -7.84
CA THR A 404 28.03 25.23 -8.85
C THR A 404 26.96 24.33 -8.23
N GLY A 405 26.21 23.60 -9.06
CA GLY A 405 25.30 22.53 -8.61
C GLY A 405 23.87 22.96 -8.31
N VAL A 406 23.53 24.24 -8.48
CA VAL A 406 22.16 24.74 -8.43
C VAL A 406 21.67 25.00 -9.85
N ASP A 407 20.74 24.19 -10.33
CA ASP A 407 20.22 24.29 -11.69
C ASP A 407 19.38 25.57 -11.85
N GLY A 408 19.57 26.29 -12.96
CA GLY A 408 18.86 27.56 -13.22
C GLY A 408 19.29 28.75 -12.35
N ALA A 409 20.24 28.60 -11.43
CA ALA A 409 20.71 29.67 -10.55
C ALA A 409 22.24 29.71 -10.40
N LYS A 410 22.75 30.79 -9.82
CA LYS A 410 24.18 31.04 -9.65
C LYS A 410 24.50 31.52 -8.24
N TYR A 411 25.78 31.48 -7.89
CA TYR A 411 26.32 32.12 -6.70
C TYR A 411 25.78 33.56 -6.55
N LYS A 412 25.40 33.95 -5.34
CA LYS A 412 24.75 35.23 -4.96
C LYS A 412 23.29 35.43 -5.39
N ASP A 413 22.69 34.54 -6.19
CA ASP A 413 21.27 34.64 -6.48
C ASP A 413 20.45 34.49 -5.18
N PRO A 414 19.35 35.24 -4.99
CA PRO A 414 18.45 35.05 -3.86
C PRO A 414 17.86 33.64 -3.87
N ILE A 415 17.71 33.01 -2.71
CA ILE A 415 17.27 31.61 -2.66
C ILE A 415 15.75 31.44 -2.60
N ILE A 416 15.03 32.31 -1.90
CA ILE A 416 13.57 32.19 -1.74
C ILE A 416 12.82 33.28 -2.52
N TYR A 417 11.80 32.86 -3.25
CA TYR A 417 10.74 33.69 -3.79
C TYR A 417 9.59 33.72 -2.77
N ASP A 418 9.38 34.85 -2.08
CA ASP A 418 8.46 34.90 -0.92
C ASP A 418 6.98 34.97 -1.30
N LYS A 419 6.48 33.92 -1.94
CA LYS A 419 5.09 33.79 -2.37
C LYS A 419 4.13 33.58 -1.20
N LEU A 420 4.57 32.91 -0.14
CA LEU A 420 3.76 32.71 1.07
C LEU A 420 3.48 34.04 1.76
N GLY A 421 4.50 34.88 1.95
CA GLY A 421 4.35 36.21 2.51
C GLY A 421 3.45 37.11 1.67
N TYR A 422 3.54 37.02 0.34
CA TYR A 422 2.66 37.73 -0.58
C TYR A 422 1.19 37.34 -0.37
N ARG A 423 0.88 36.04 -0.25
CA ARG A 423 -0.50 35.57 0.03
C ARG A 423 -1.02 36.06 1.38
N LEU A 424 -0.18 36.10 2.40
CA LEU A 424 -0.57 36.45 3.77
C LEU A 424 -0.73 37.97 4.02
N ASN A 425 -0.03 38.83 3.26
CA ASN A 425 0.06 40.28 3.55
C ASN A 425 -0.36 41.20 2.39
N SER A 426 -1.23 40.75 1.48
CA SER A 426 -1.55 41.39 0.19
C SER A 426 -2.27 42.75 0.23
N LYS A 427 -1.98 43.62 1.20
CA LYS A 427 -2.50 44.99 1.24
C LYS A 427 -1.66 46.04 0.53
N ASN A 428 -0.40 45.78 0.09
CA ASN A 428 0.42 46.66 -0.78
C ASN A 428 1.87 46.14 -1.00
N GLY A 429 2.18 45.21 -1.91
CA GLY A 429 3.61 44.93 -2.17
C GLY A 429 3.94 43.77 -3.09
N VAL A 430 4.96 43.95 -3.92
CA VAL A 430 5.63 42.95 -4.77
C VAL A 430 6.10 41.78 -3.89
N ALA A 431 6.07 40.54 -4.39
CA ALA A 431 6.73 39.43 -3.70
C ALA A 431 8.18 39.83 -3.41
N ASN A 432 8.56 39.87 -2.13
CA ASN A 432 9.94 40.15 -1.76
C ASN A 432 10.83 39.04 -2.35
N SER A 433 11.92 39.47 -2.98
CA SER A 433 12.98 38.70 -3.65
C SER A 433 12.60 37.87 -4.89
N ASN A 434 13.33 38.06 -6.00
CA ASN A 434 13.35 37.17 -7.18
C ASN A 434 14.11 35.88 -6.90
N GLY A 435 13.77 35.16 -5.82
CA GLY A 435 14.50 33.96 -5.44
C GLY A 435 14.13 32.71 -6.24
N VAL A 436 14.93 31.67 -6.11
CA VAL A 436 14.90 30.48 -6.97
C VAL A 436 13.81 29.50 -6.54
N TYR A 437 13.52 29.39 -5.25
CA TYR A 437 12.56 28.44 -4.69
C TYR A 437 11.38 29.15 -4.03
N SER A 438 10.15 28.68 -4.29
CA SER A 438 8.94 29.28 -3.73
C SER A 438 8.78 28.96 -2.25
N SER A 439 8.56 29.98 -1.41
CA SER A 439 8.20 29.77 0.02
C SER A 439 6.86 29.07 0.20
N ASP A 440 5.96 29.12 -0.81
CA ASP A 440 4.67 28.39 -0.78
C ASP A 440 4.83 26.88 -0.65
N ASN A 441 5.99 26.34 -1.04
CA ASN A 441 6.23 24.91 -0.99
C ASN A 441 6.54 24.44 0.43
N PHE A 442 6.94 25.32 1.35
CA PHE A 442 7.27 24.91 2.72
C PHE A 442 6.03 24.93 3.61
N ASN A 443 5.54 23.76 4.01
CA ASN A 443 4.27 23.64 4.73
C ASN A 443 4.40 23.20 6.19
N GLN A 444 5.58 22.74 6.61
CA GLN A 444 5.88 22.28 7.97
C GLN A 444 7.24 22.83 8.37
N ALA A 445 7.36 23.34 9.60
CA ALA A 445 8.63 23.84 10.11
C ALA A 445 8.75 23.67 11.62
N MET A 446 9.98 23.50 12.11
CA MET A 446 10.30 23.35 13.53
C MET A 446 11.43 24.28 13.95
N SER A 447 11.18 25.14 14.94
CA SER A 447 12.14 26.12 15.45
C SER A 447 12.60 25.74 16.85
N PHE A 448 13.91 25.83 17.06
CA PHE A 448 14.58 25.55 18.32
C PHE A 448 15.55 26.66 18.67
N LYS A 449 15.84 26.75 19.97
CA LYS A 449 16.78 27.72 20.49
C LYS A 449 17.60 27.09 21.60
N SER A 450 18.92 27.23 21.54
CA SER A 450 19.82 26.74 22.59
C SER A 450 19.64 27.56 23.88
N GLN A 451 20.15 27.06 24.99
CA GLN A 451 20.44 27.85 26.18
C GLN A 451 21.74 28.66 25.97
N GLY A 452 22.28 29.22 27.05
CA GLY A 452 23.56 29.92 27.05
C GLY A 452 23.45 31.43 26.81
N VAL A 453 24.43 32.13 27.36
CA VAL A 453 24.66 33.57 27.16
C VAL A 453 26.10 33.81 26.72
N THR A 454 26.40 35.01 26.20
CA THR A 454 27.73 35.30 25.64
C THR A 454 28.88 35.07 26.62
N SER A 455 28.69 35.38 27.92
CA SER A 455 29.70 35.16 28.96
C SER A 455 29.79 33.72 29.46
N ASN A 456 28.74 32.91 29.30
CA ASN A 456 28.66 31.54 29.79
C ASN A 456 27.81 30.69 28.83
N ALA A 457 28.39 30.45 27.67
CA ALA A 457 27.71 29.89 26.51
C ALA A 457 27.55 28.37 26.61
N GLN A 458 26.49 27.83 26.02
CA GLN A 458 26.25 26.40 25.92
C GLN A 458 27.10 25.79 24.80
N PHE A 459 27.71 24.64 25.04
CA PHE A 459 28.45 23.91 24.02
C PHE A 459 27.79 22.56 23.77
N SER A 460 26.90 22.51 22.79
CA SER A 460 26.08 21.34 22.47
C SER A 460 25.91 21.14 20.97
N SER A 461 25.76 19.89 20.54
CA SER A 461 25.29 19.51 19.21
C SER A 461 23.88 18.95 19.31
N TYR A 462 23.06 19.19 18.29
CA TYR A 462 21.66 18.77 18.23
C TYR A 462 21.44 17.88 17.01
N VAL A 463 21.16 16.59 17.26
CA VAL A 463 20.93 15.58 16.24
C VAL A 463 19.44 15.29 16.16
N ILE A 464 18.77 15.80 15.13
CA ILE A 464 17.33 15.65 14.91
C ILE A 464 17.09 14.57 13.87
N SER A 465 16.20 13.62 14.15
CA SER A 465 15.85 12.53 13.24
C SER A 465 14.34 12.32 13.18
N PHE A 466 13.81 12.08 11.99
CA PHE A 466 12.39 11.80 11.77
C PHE A 466 12.18 11.08 10.44
N THR A 467 11.01 10.46 10.28
CA THR A 467 10.62 9.81 9.02
C THR A 467 9.50 10.58 8.36
N THR A 468 9.61 10.76 7.05
CA THR A 468 8.61 11.40 6.19
C THR A 468 8.06 10.40 5.17
N GLN A 469 6.82 10.61 4.74
CA GLN A 469 6.26 10.07 3.50
C GLN A 469 6.35 11.16 2.43
N HIS A 470 7.00 10.82 1.33
CA HIS A 470 7.09 11.58 0.08
C HIS A 470 6.16 10.96 -0.95
N THR A 471 5.70 11.76 -1.91
CA THR A 471 4.98 11.26 -3.08
C THR A 471 5.40 12.01 -4.33
N ASP A 472 5.61 11.28 -5.42
CA ASP A 472 6.05 11.85 -6.70
C ASP A 472 5.00 12.80 -7.30
N SER A 473 3.72 12.53 -7.03
CA SER A 473 2.60 13.38 -7.47
C SER A 473 2.64 14.79 -6.86
N HIS A 474 2.89 14.89 -5.55
CA HIS A 474 3.03 16.20 -4.90
C HIS A 474 4.35 16.89 -5.27
N GLU A 475 5.42 16.12 -5.55
CA GLU A 475 6.71 16.67 -6.02
C GLU A 475 6.54 17.45 -7.34
N VAL A 476 5.84 16.88 -8.32
CA VAL A 476 5.61 17.55 -9.61
C VAL A 476 4.69 18.77 -9.50
N GLU A 477 3.84 18.83 -8.47
CA GLU A 477 2.91 19.92 -8.20
C GLU A 477 3.54 21.10 -7.44
N LEU A 478 4.77 20.95 -6.94
CA LEU A 478 5.46 22.02 -6.23
C LEU A 478 5.54 23.28 -7.09
N THR A 479 5.23 24.43 -6.48
CA THR A 479 5.25 25.70 -7.20
C THR A 479 6.68 26.06 -7.60
N THR A 480 6.87 26.44 -8.85
CA THR A 480 8.15 26.98 -9.32
C THR A 480 8.44 28.34 -8.69
N GLY A 481 9.69 28.59 -8.30
CA GLY A 481 10.16 29.93 -7.97
C GLY A 481 10.48 30.74 -9.23
N SER A 482 11.29 31.78 -9.09
CA SER A 482 11.83 32.46 -10.26
C SER A 482 12.75 31.52 -11.04
N LYS A 483 12.86 31.71 -12.36
CA LYS A 483 13.69 30.88 -13.27
C LYS A 483 13.25 29.41 -13.40
N ASN A 484 11.95 29.13 -13.17
CA ASN A 484 11.30 27.82 -13.35
C ASN A 484 11.82 26.68 -12.45
N GLN A 485 12.53 27.00 -11.38
CA GLN A 485 13.12 25.99 -10.51
C GLN A 485 12.14 25.51 -9.43
N GLN A 486 12.21 24.22 -9.08
CA GLN A 486 11.47 23.53 -8.02
C GLN A 486 12.46 22.82 -7.09
N PHE A 487 12.20 22.84 -5.78
CA PHE A 487 12.96 22.09 -4.80
C PHE A 487 12.02 21.26 -3.95
N SER A 488 12.38 19.99 -3.78
CA SER A 488 11.72 18.94 -3.01
C SER A 488 12.72 18.47 -1.95
N GLY A 489 12.33 18.47 -0.67
CA GLY A 489 13.20 18.11 0.45
C GLY A 489 13.13 19.06 1.65
N ILE A 490 14.28 19.25 2.32
CA ILE A 490 14.36 19.96 3.60
C ILE A 490 15.28 21.19 3.51
N ALA A 491 15.02 22.19 4.34
CA ALA A 491 15.92 23.32 4.59
C ALA A 491 16.23 23.41 6.09
N ALA A 492 17.50 23.26 6.46
CA ALA A 492 17.99 23.44 7.82
C ALA A 492 18.67 24.82 7.94
N ASN A 493 18.23 25.64 8.89
CA ASN A 493 18.57 27.05 8.99
C ASN A 493 19.18 27.38 10.35
N ILE A 494 20.18 28.25 10.36
CA ILE A 494 20.75 28.91 11.54
C ILE A 494 20.67 30.41 11.31
N TYR A 495 20.10 31.13 12.27
CA TYR A 495 20.13 32.59 12.30
C TYR A 495 20.42 33.05 13.72
N SER A 496 21.68 33.27 14.04
CA SER A 496 22.12 33.46 15.43
C SER A 496 23.08 34.61 15.57
N TYR A 497 22.75 35.56 16.45
CA TYR A 497 23.66 36.61 16.86
C TYR A 497 24.58 36.10 17.97
N GLN A 498 25.88 36.01 17.71
CA GLN A 498 26.88 35.43 18.60
C GLN A 498 28.12 36.30 18.58
N ASN A 499 28.64 36.70 19.75
CA ASN A 499 29.89 37.47 19.85
C ASN A 499 29.94 38.69 18.90
N TRP A 500 28.85 39.46 18.83
CA TRP A 500 28.71 40.64 17.96
C TRP A 500 28.62 40.37 16.45
N TYR A 501 28.32 39.13 16.06
CA TYR A 501 28.22 38.74 14.66
C TYR A 501 27.00 37.83 14.41
N TYR A 502 26.36 37.98 13.24
CA TYR A 502 25.24 37.11 12.84
C TYR A 502 25.74 35.95 11.96
N SER A 503 25.58 34.73 12.46
CA SER A 503 25.67 33.51 11.66
C SER A 503 24.33 33.25 11.00
N MET A 504 24.29 33.31 9.66
CA MET A 504 23.08 33.25 8.84
C MET A 504 23.27 32.17 7.79
N MET A 505 23.04 30.91 8.13
CA MET A 505 23.37 29.76 7.30
C MET A 505 22.13 28.93 6.99
N SER A 506 22.04 28.40 5.78
CA SER A 506 20.99 27.46 5.39
C SER A 506 21.57 26.36 4.53
N SER A 507 21.19 25.12 4.84
CA SER A 507 21.50 23.95 4.01
C SER A 507 20.20 23.32 3.55
N LEU A 508 19.99 23.31 2.24
CA LEU A 508 18.86 22.65 1.58
C LEU A 508 19.35 21.33 1.01
N TYR A 509 18.63 20.26 1.31
CA TYR A 509 19.02 18.91 0.93
C TYR A 509 17.81 18.12 0.45
N GLY A 510 17.91 17.51 -0.72
CA GLY A 510 16.79 16.83 -1.37
C GLY A 510 17.00 16.69 -2.87
N GLU A 511 16.01 17.13 -3.63
CA GLU A 511 15.90 16.99 -5.08
C GLU A 511 15.53 18.35 -5.70
N GLN A 512 16.10 18.65 -6.86
CA GLN A 512 15.78 19.84 -7.64
C GLN A 512 15.38 19.44 -9.06
N ARG A 513 14.53 20.25 -9.69
CA ARG A 513 14.21 20.05 -11.09
C ARG A 513 15.47 20.24 -11.91
N ALA A 514 15.76 19.30 -12.81
CA ALA A 514 16.89 19.40 -13.71
C ALA A 514 16.57 20.45 -14.79
N LEU A 515 17.37 21.51 -14.84
CA LEU A 515 17.21 22.60 -15.80
C LEU A 515 18.44 22.70 -16.70
N ASP A 516 18.25 23.20 -17.91
CA ASP A 516 19.36 23.61 -18.77
C ASP A 516 19.95 24.95 -18.28
N PRO A 517 21.11 25.39 -18.83
CA PRO A 517 21.71 26.68 -18.46
C PRO A 517 20.84 27.91 -18.74
N ALA A 518 19.81 27.79 -19.59
CA ALA A 518 18.85 28.86 -19.88
C ALA A 518 17.67 28.87 -18.89
N GLY A 519 17.56 27.87 -18.02
CA GLY A 519 16.49 27.72 -17.04
C GLY A 519 15.24 27.02 -17.59
N ALA A 520 15.35 26.30 -18.71
CA ALA A 520 14.28 25.44 -19.22
C ALA A 520 14.38 24.04 -18.61
N PRO A 521 13.25 23.39 -18.24
CA PRO A 521 13.27 22.02 -17.74
C PRO A 521 13.83 21.04 -18.77
N LYS A 522 14.77 20.20 -18.34
CA LYS A 522 15.26 19.09 -19.15
C LYS A 522 14.19 18.02 -19.28
N THR A 523 14.20 17.35 -20.42
CA THR A 523 13.45 16.12 -20.69
C THR A 523 14.37 14.91 -20.50
N PRO A 524 13.83 13.70 -20.32
CA PRO A 524 14.66 12.51 -20.15
C PRO A 524 15.65 12.28 -21.30
N LYS A 525 15.27 12.63 -22.53
CA LYS A 525 16.14 12.51 -23.73
C LYS A 525 17.37 13.41 -23.67
N ASP A 526 17.33 14.48 -22.90
CA ASP A 526 18.44 15.41 -22.76
C ASP A 526 19.53 14.87 -21.82
N VAL A 527 19.19 13.90 -20.96
CA VAL A 527 20.08 13.40 -19.90
C VAL A 527 20.36 11.90 -20.00
N ILE A 528 19.41 11.10 -20.52
CA ILE A 528 19.52 9.64 -20.63
C ILE A 528 19.74 9.22 -22.08
N SER A 529 20.83 8.48 -22.33
CA SER A 529 21.12 7.92 -23.65
C SER A 529 20.07 6.87 -24.04
N GLY A 530 19.63 6.89 -25.30
CA GLY A 530 18.73 5.86 -25.84
C GLY A 530 17.30 5.92 -25.30
N TRP A 531 16.87 7.02 -24.68
CA TRP A 531 15.54 7.12 -24.07
C TRP A 531 14.39 6.90 -25.07
N VAL A 532 13.63 5.82 -24.86
CA VAL A 532 12.35 5.55 -25.52
C VAL A 532 11.22 6.01 -24.59
N ASP A 533 10.13 6.59 -25.12
CA ASP A 533 8.96 6.89 -24.29
C ASP A 533 8.27 5.59 -23.86
N ALA A 534 8.22 5.33 -22.55
CA ALA A 534 7.65 4.10 -22.00
C ALA A 534 6.14 3.97 -22.25
N THR A 535 5.41 5.09 -22.33
CA THR A 535 3.99 5.09 -22.69
C THR A 535 3.82 4.63 -24.13
N ARG A 536 4.64 5.18 -25.04
CA ARG A 536 4.64 4.76 -26.45
C ARG A 536 4.99 3.28 -26.61
N ALA A 537 6.03 2.80 -25.93
CA ALA A 537 6.41 1.39 -25.98
C ALA A 537 5.30 0.47 -25.44
N LEU A 538 4.63 0.86 -24.34
CA LEU A 538 3.51 0.09 -23.80
C LEU A 538 2.27 0.11 -24.73
N ASP A 539 2.11 1.14 -25.55
CA ASP A 539 1.03 1.24 -26.54
C ASP A 539 1.25 0.36 -27.78
N GLU A 540 2.49 -0.06 -28.02
CA GLU A 540 2.82 -1.07 -29.05
C GLU A 540 2.50 -2.51 -28.59
N ILE A 541 2.14 -2.71 -27.32
CA ILE A 541 1.67 -3.98 -26.78
C ILE A 541 0.14 -4.03 -26.87
N LYS A 542 -0.40 -5.09 -27.50
CA LYS A 542 -1.83 -5.43 -27.44
C LYS A 542 -2.23 -5.76 -26.00
N LYS A 543 -3.32 -5.15 -25.52
CA LYS A 543 -3.77 -5.22 -24.11
C LYS A 543 -5.22 -5.71 -23.98
N ASP A 544 -5.79 -6.24 -25.05
CA ASP A 544 -7.20 -6.62 -25.11
C ASP A 544 -7.51 -7.71 -24.08
N TYR A 545 -6.64 -8.71 -23.98
CA TYR A 545 -6.84 -9.92 -23.16
C TYR A 545 -5.95 -10.01 -21.93
N LEU A 546 -4.95 -9.14 -21.82
CA LEU A 546 -4.09 -9.06 -20.64
C LEU A 546 -4.86 -8.56 -19.42
N ASN A 547 -4.57 -9.14 -18.26
CA ASN A 547 -5.03 -8.60 -16.98
C ASN A 547 -4.13 -7.46 -16.47
N ASN A 548 -4.63 -6.69 -15.50
CA ASN A 548 -3.92 -5.51 -14.99
C ASN A 548 -2.56 -5.86 -14.37
N ALA A 549 -2.43 -7.05 -13.74
CA ALA A 549 -1.15 -7.50 -13.17
C ALA A 549 -0.09 -7.75 -14.25
N GLN A 550 -0.47 -8.39 -15.36
CA GLN A 550 0.41 -8.61 -16.52
C GLN A 550 0.82 -7.29 -17.19
N ILE A 551 -0.14 -6.38 -17.40
CA ILE A 551 0.15 -5.04 -17.96
C ILE A 551 1.14 -4.28 -17.10
N ASN A 552 0.97 -4.32 -15.77
CA ASN A 552 1.88 -3.67 -14.83
C ASN A 552 3.29 -4.25 -14.91
N VAL A 553 3.43 -5.59 -14.94
CA VAL A 553 4.73 -6.25 -15.10
C VAL A 553 5.41 -5.87 -16.42
N LEU A 554 4.69 -5.85 -17.54
CA LEU A 554 5.24 -5.45 -18.84
C LEU A 554 5.68 -3.98 -18.86
N ARG A 555 4.86 -3.07 -18.31
CA ARG A 555 5.23 -1.65 -18.16
C ARG A 555 6.51 -1.50 -17.36
N ASN A 556 6.65 -2.25 -16.27
CA ASN A 556 7.84 -2.23 -15.44
C ASN A 556 9.07 -2.76 -16.18
N LYS A 557 8.94 -3.89 -16.90
CA LYS A 557 10.02 -4.41 -17.76
C LYS A 557 10.49 -3.36 -18.78
N ILE A 558 9.55 -2.66 -19.44
CA ILE A 558 9.85 -1.58 -20.39
C ILE A 558 10.63 -0.46 -19.70
N LEU A 559 10.14 0.04 -18.57
CA LEU A 559 10.77 1.15 -17.84
C LEU A 559 12.21 0.81 -17.42
N ASN A 560 12.48 -0.44 -17.05
CA ASN A 560 13.82 -0.87 -16.63
C ASN A 560 14.83 -0.95 -17.77
N ASN A 561 14.33 -1.26 -18.96
CA ASN A 561 15.16 -1.44 -20.14
C ASN A 561 15.01 -0.25 -21.09
N ILE A 562 14.43 0.86 -20.63
CA ILE A 562 13.99 1.96 -21.50
C ILE A 562 15.11 2.63 -22.29
N THR A 563 16.34 2.46 -21.82
CA THR A 563 17.58 2.94 -22.46
C THR A 563 18.17 1.95 -23.45
N ASP A 564 17.69 0.71 -23.46
CA ASP A 564 18.07 -0.40 -24.34
C ASP A 564 16.91 -0.69 -25.28
N SER A 565 16.95 -0.07 -26.47
CA SER A 565 15.87 -0.20 -27.46
C SER A 565 15.64 -1.64 -27.90
N ASP A 566 16.68 -2.49 -27.92
CA ASP A 566 16.54 -3.88 -28.35
C ASP A 566 15.82 -4.70 -27.27
N ALA A 567 16.18 -4.49 -26.00
CA ALA A 567 15.48 -5.08 -24.88
C ALA A 567 14.01 -4.62 -24.82
N VAL A 568 13.72 -3.33 -25.02
CA VAL A 568 12.33 -2.82 -25.10
C VAL A 568 11.56 -3.49 -26.23
N ASN A 569 12.14 -3.57 -27.43
CA ASN A 569 11.52 -4.23 -28.57
C ASN A 569 11.23 -5.71 -28.29
N ASN A 570 12.12 -6.40 -27.56
CA ASN A 570 11.90 -7.78 -27.15
C ASN A 570 10.77 -7.91 -26.12
N ILE A 571 10.66 -6.98 -25.17
CA ILE A 571 9.56 -6.94 -24.20
C ILE A 571 8.22 -6.64 -24.91
N ILE A 572 8.21 -5.77 -25.92
CA ILE A 572 7.01 -5.51 -26.74
C ILE A 572 6.56 -6.80 -27.44
N LYS A 573 7.50 -7.56 -28.01
CA LYS A 573 7.21 -8.88 -28.61
C LYS A 573 6.67 -9.86 -27.56
N GLU A 574 7.31 -9.94 -26.39
CA GLU A 574 6.88 -10.78 -25.27
C GLU A 574 5.44 -10.45 -24.85
N GLY A 575 5.12 -9.16 -24.67
CA GLY A 575 3.78 -8.71 -24.29
C GLY A 575 2.72 -9.04 -25.33
N ASN A 576 3.04 -8.91 -26.61
CA ASN A 576 2.14 -9.28 -27.71
C ASN A 576 1.90 -10.80 -27.76
N SER A 577 2.94 -11.62 -27.59
CA SER A 577 2.82 -13.08 -27.50
C SER A 577 1.99 -13.50 -26.28
N LEU A 578 2.21 -12.86 -25.12
CA LEU A 578 1.44 -13.11 -23.91
C LEU A 578 -0.05 -12.76 -24.10
N ASN A 579 -0.35 -11.64 -24.78
CA ASN A 579 -1.73 -11.27 -25.09
C ASN A 579 -2.41 -12.31 -25.99
N ASP A 580 -1.70 -12.83 -27.00
CA ASP A 580 -2.21 -13.86 -27.89
C ASP A 580 -2.40 -15.20 -27.14
N ALA A 581 -1.51 -15.55 -26.19
CA ALA A 581 -1.69 -16.71 -25.31
C ALA A 581 -2.91 -16.55 -24.38
N MET A 582 -3.10 -15.36 -23.78
CA MET A 582 -4.27 -15.07 -22.94
C MET A 582 -5.59 -15.12 -23.73
N LYS A 583 -5.56 -14.73 -25.02
CA LYS A 583 -6.69 -14.93 -25.92
C LYS A 583 -7.02 -16.41 -26.07
N ASN A 584 -6.02 -17.26 -26.31
CA ASN A 584 -6.22 -18.71 -26.45
C ASN A 584 -6.75 -19.34 -25.16
N LEU A 585 -6.28 -18.90 -24.00
CA LEU A 585 -6.80 -19.33 -22.70
C LEU A 585 -8.28 -18.93 -22.50
N GLY A 586 -8.67 -17.71 -22.90
CA GLY A 586 -10.09 -17.35 -22.85
C GLY A 586 -10.93 -18.13 -23.87
N ASN A 587 -10.37 -18.46 -25.03
CA ASN A 587 -11.04 -19.28 -26.04
C ASN A 587 -11.28 -20.72 -25.57
N SER A 588 -10.38 -21.31 -24.75
CA SER A 588 -10.57 -22.67 -24.25
C SER A 588 -11.82 -22.86 -23.38
N ILE A 589 -12.37 -21.76 -22.85
CA ILE A 589 -13.67 -21.73 -22.14
C ILE A 589 -14.78 -20.99 -22.93
N GLY A 590 -14.54 -20.67 -24.20
CA GLY A 590 -15.49 -19.97 -25.07
C GLY A 590 -15.78 -18.50 -24.67
N GLN A 591 -14.89 -17.85 -23.91
CA GLN A 591 -15.07 -16.48 -23.44
C GLN A 591 -14.86 -15.43 -24.54
N TYR A 592 -13.85 -15.61 -25.40
CA TYR A 592 -13.48 -14.65 -26.46
C TYR A 592 -13.87 -15.17 -27.86
N ASP A 593 -15.14 -15.55 -28.00
CA ASP A 593 -15.70 -16.29 -29.14
C ASP A 593 -16.65 -15.42 -29.99
N PRO A 594 -16.15 -14.44 -30.77
CA PRO A 594 -17.00 -13.54 -31.56
C PRO A 594 -17.60 -14.22 -32.79
N ASP A 595 -17.00 -15.31 -33.29
CA ASP A 595 -17.42 -16.04 -34.50
C ASP A 595 -18.15 -17.35 -34.19
N GLY A 596 -18.22 -17.77 -32.93
CA GLY A 596 -18.91 -18.98 -32.50
C GLY A 596 -18.09 -20.26 -32.61
N SER A 597 -16.80 -20.16 -33.00
CA SER A 597 -15.89 -21.28 -33.16
C SER A 597 -15.65 -22.08 -31.86
N PHE A 598 -15.87 -21.45 -30.69
CA PHE A 598 -15.70 -22.06 -29.37
C PHE A 598 -17.03 -22.18 -28.59
N ALA A 599 -18.17 -22.19 -29.28
CA ALA A 599 -19.49 -22.25 -28.64
C ALA A 599 -19.69 -23.49 -27.75
N ASP A 600 -19.08 -24.62 -28.13
CA ASP A 600 -19.13 -25.89 -27.39
C ASP A 600 -18.24 -25.90 -26.14
N HIS A 601 -17.24 -25.00 -26.08
CA HIS A 601 -16.36 -24.84 -24.93
C HIS A 601 -16.96 -23.97 -23.83
N LYS A 602 -18.00 -23.18 -24.15
CA LYS A 602 -18.71 -22.36 -23.16
C LYS A 602 -19.19 -23.24 -22.03
N GLU A 603 -18.87 -22.85 -20.80
CA GLU A 603 -19.16 -23.65 -19.61
C GLU A 603 -20.62 -24.11 -19.54
N ASP A 604 -21.57 -23.21 -19.81
CA ASP A 604 -23.00 -23.54 -19.81
C ASP A 604 -23.37 -24.57 -20.89
N THR A 605 -22.73 -24.50 -22.06
CA THR A 605 -22.91 -25.47 -23.15
C THR A 605 -22.33 -26.82 -22.75
N THR A 606 -21.07 -26.82 -22.28
CA THR A 606 -20.39 -28.02 -21.79
C THR A 606 -21.20 -28.69 -20.69
N LYS A 607 -21.67 -27.97 -19.67
CA LYS A 607 -22.44 -28.53 -18.55
C LYS A 607 -23.81 -29.07 -18.94
N LYS A 608 -24.40 -28.56 -20.03
CA LYS A 608 -25.68 -29.07 -20.58
C LYS A 608 -25.50 -30.30 -21.46
N SER A 609 -24.30 -30.54 -21.98
CA SER A 609 -24.02 -31.67 -22.87
C SER A 609 -23.97 -33.02 -22.13
N ASP A 610 -24.20 -34.10 -22.87
CA ASP A 610 -24.16 -35.46 -22.33
C ASP A 610 -22.76 -35.85 -21.84
N ARG A 611 -21.70 -35.34 -22.50
CA ARG A 611 -20.31 -35.57 -22.09
C ARG A 611 -20.02 -35.14 -20.66
N TYR A 612 -20.62 -34.05 -20.19
CA TYR A 612 -20.48 -33.61 -18.81
C TYR A 612 -21.52 -34.27 -17.90
N LYS A 613 -22.79 -34.35 -18.32
CA LYS A 613 -23.87 -34.92 -17.49
C LYS A 613 -23.58 -36.36 -17.07
N TYR A 614 -23.00 -37.15 -17.97
CA TYR A 614 -22.74 -38.58 -17.75
C TYR A 614 -21.25 -38.92 -17.54
N ALA A 615 -20.35 -37.92 -17.46
CA ALA A 615 -18.96 -38.16 -17.08
C ALA A 615 -18.84 -38.65 -15.63
N SER A 616 -17.72 -39.31 -15.31
CA SER A 616 -17.41 -39.69 -13.93
C SER A 616 -17.23 -38.45 -13.03
N PRO A 617 -17.51 -38.56 -11.71
CA PRO A 617 -17.34 -37.44 -10.79
C PRO A 617 -15.95 -36.80 -10.83
N ASP A 618 -14.90 -37.62 -10.97
CA ASP A 618 -13.51 -37.14 -11.02
C ASP A 618 -13.22 -36.31 -12.27
N LYS A 619 -13.77 -36.70 -13.43
CA LYS A 619 -13.61 -35.97 -14.69
C LYS A 619 -14.35 -34.64 -14.68
N LYS A 620 -15.57 -34.60 -14.11
CA LYS A 620 -16.31 -33.34 -13.90
C LYS A 620 -15.53 -32.40 -12.99
N ALA A 621 -15.03 -32.92 -11.88
CA ALA A 621 -14.23 -32.13 -10.93
C ALA A 621 -12.94 -31.60 -11.57
N ALA A 622 -12.26 -32.39 -12.42
CA ALA A 622 -11.07 -31.93 -13.14
C ALA A 622 -11.39 -30.75 -14.08
N TYR A 623 -12.45 -30.87 -14.90
CA TYR A 623 -12.93 -29.78 -15.75
C TYR A 623 -13.33 -28.54 -14.94
N ASP A 624 -14.22 -28.70 -13.95
CA ASP A 624 -14.70 -27.58 -13.14
C ASP A 624 -13.56 -26.81 -12.45
N ASN A 625 -12.54 -27.53 -11.96
CA ASN A 625 -11.36 -26.90 -11.35
C ASN A 625 -10.51 -26.14 -12.38
N ALA A 626 -10.24 -26.72 -13.55
CA ALA A 626 -9.48 -26.07 -14.61
C ALA A 626 -10.19 -24.80 -15.10
N THR A 627 -11.52 -24.87 -15.28
CA THR A 627 -12.33 -23.75 -15.74
C THR A 627 -12.34 -22.61 -14.71
N GLU A 628 -12.45 -22.91 -13.41
CA GLU A 628 -12.38 -21.90 -12.35
C GLU A 628 -11.01 -21.21 -12.27
N VAL A 629 -9.91 -21.96 -12.41
CA VAL A 629 -8.56 -21.39 -12.48
C VAL A 629 -8.43 -20.47 -13.70
N THR A 630 -8.92 -20.90 -14.85
CA THR A 630 -8.92 -20.12 -16.10
C THR A 630 -9.68 -18.80 -15.94
N LYS A 631 -10.93 -18.85 -15.42
CA LYS A 631 -11.74 -17.65 -15.15
C LYS A 631 -11.07 -16.68 -14.20
N ALA A 632 -10.46 -17.20 -13.13
CA ALA A 632 -9.77 -16.37 -12.15
C ALA A 632 -8.60 -15.61 -12.79
N LEU A 633 -7.83 -16.26 -13.67
CA LEU A 633 -6.67 -15.65 -14.31
C LEU A 633 -7.02 -14.64 -15.40
N ILE A 634 -8.03 -14.92 -16.25
CA ILE A 634 -8.42 -14.03 -17.35
C ILE A 634 -9.20 -12.80 -16.89
N ASN A 635 -9.65 -12.76 -15.62
CA ASN A 635 -10.31 -11.58 -15.08
C ASN A 635 -9.38 -10.37 -15.17
N LYS A 636 -9.82 -9.32 -15.87
CA LYS A 636 -8.98 -8.16 -16.18
C LYS A 636 -8.53 -7.40 -14.93
N ASP A 637 -9.40 -7.31 -13.92
CA ASP A 637 -9.16 -6.49 -12.74
C ASP A 637 -8.47 -7.27 -11.61
N THR A 638 -8.86 -8.53 -11.42
CA THR A 638 -8.42 -9.34 -10.27
C THR A 638 -7.50 -10.50 -10.64
N GLY A 639 -7.24 -10.73 -11.93
CA GLY A 639 -6.36 -11.79 -12.38
C GLY A 639 -4.93 -11.59 -11.89
N THR A 640 -4.33 -12.68 -11.39
CA THR A 640 -2.93 -12.66 -10.95
C THR A 640 -1.98 -12.63 -12.15
N TYR A 641 -0.73 -12.25 -11.92
CA TYR A 641 0.30 -12.40 -12.94
C TYR A 641 0.52 -13.90 -13.29
N ALA A 642 0.61 -14.19 -14.59
CA ALA A 642 1.12 -15.44 -15.14
C ALA A 642 1.92 -15.11 -16.40
N ASP A 643 3.07 -15.76 -16.55
CA ASP A 643 3.89 -15.66 -17.75
C ASP A 643 3.30 -16.48 -18.91
N GLN A 644 3.88 -16.34 -20.10
CA GLN A 644 3.36 -16.97 -21.31
C GLN A 644 3.31 -18.50 -21.18
N ALA A 645 4.37 -19.13 -20.66
CA ALA A 645 4.45 -20.58 -20.51
C ALA A 645 3.38 -21.11 -19.55
N THR A 646 3.14 -20.40 -18.44
CA THR A 646 2.08 -20.75 -17.49
C THR A 646 0.70 -20.63 -18.13
N VAL A 647 0.44 -19.58 -18.91
CA VAL A 647 -0.83 -19.38 -19.62
C VAL A 647 -1.06 -20.48 -20.66
N GLU A 648 -0.02 -20.85 -21.41
CA GLU A 648 -0.07 -21.94 -22.39
C GLU A 648 -0.33 -23.29 -21.71
N GLN A 649 0.29 -23.54 -20.56
CA GLN A 649 0.05 -24.76 -19.79
C GLN A 649 -1.39 -24.83 -19.27
N LEU A 650 -1.93 -23.73 -18.71
CA LEU A 650 -3.32 -23.68 -18.26
C LEU A 650 -4.30 -23.88 -19.42
N THR A 651 -3.97 -23.34 -20.60
CA THR A 651 -4.77 -23.55 -21.81
C THR A 651 -4.78 -25.03 -22.20
N LYS A 652 -3.64 -25.70 -22.11
CA LYS A 652 -3.53 -27.15 -22.36
C LYS A 652 -4.33 -27.94 -21.33
N ASP A 653 -4.18 -27.62 -20.04
CA ASP A 653 -4.87 -28.32 -18.95
C ASP A 653 -6.40 -28.20 -19.07
N GLU A 654 -6.92 -27.02 -19.42
CA GLU A 654 -8.35 -26.81 -19.68
C GLU A 654 -8.85 -27.66 -20.85
N ASN A 655 -8.14 -27.62 -21.97
CA ASN A 655 -8.51 -28.39 -23.16
C ASN A 655 -8.43 -29.90 -22.92
N ASP A 656 -7.41 -30.38 -22.21
CA ASP A 656 -7.27 -31.79 -21.84
C ASP A 656 -8.40 -32.23 -20.92
N ALA A 657 -8.74 -31.43 -19.90
CA ALA A 657 -9.85 -31.72 -18.99
C ALA A 657 -11.21 -31.72 -19.73
N TRP A 658 -11.42 -30.79 -20.65
CA TRP A 658 -12.63 -30.74 -21.49
C TRP A 658 -12.73 -31.94 -22.44
N ASN A 659 -11.61 -32.35 -23.06
CA ASN A 659 -11.54 -33.52 -23.95
C ASN A 659 -11.78 -34.83 -23.19
N GLU A 660 -11.35 -34.91 -21.92
CA GLU A 660 -11.58 -36.07 -21.07
C GLU A 660 -13.03 -36.22 -20.61
N LEU A 661 -13.89 -35.21 -20.79
CA LEU A 661 -15.33 -35.37 -20.65
C LEU A 661 -15.84 -36.29 -21.77
N ASN A 662 -15.95 -37.58 -21.44
CA ASN A 662 -16.37 -38.64 -22.36
C ASN A 662 -17.65 -39.35 -21.89
N GLY A 663 -18.50 -38.63 -21.14
CA GLY A 663 -19.80 -39.13 -20.71
C GLY A 663 -20.69 -39.51 -21.90
N VAL A 664 -21.29 -40.69 -21.83
CA VAL A 664 -22.28 -41.15 -22.80
C VAL A 664 -23.57 -41.38 -22.04
N LYS A 665 -24.68 -40.86 -22.56
CA LYS A 665 -26.00 -41.13 -22.00
C LYS A 665 -26.27 -42.63 -22.02
N PRO A 666 -26.54 -43.28 -20.87
CA PRO A 666 -26.94 -44.68 -20.85
C PRO A 666 -28.24 -44.88 -21.64
N LYS A 667 -28.37 -46.04 -22.30
CA LYS A 667 -29.64 -46.41 -22.94
C LYS A 667 -30.71 -46.68 -21.90
N ASP A 668 -31.97 -46.47 -22.24
CA ASP A 668 -33.09 -46.67 -21.31
C ASP A 668 -33.17 -48.13 -20.83
N ASN A 669 -32.80 -49.12 -21.66
CA ASN A 669 -32.71 -50.53 -21.26
C ASN A 669 -31.51 -50.86 -20.34
N GLU A 670 -30.49 -49.99 -20.27
CA GLU A 670 -29.35 -50.16 -19.35
C GLU A 670 -29.66 -49.65 -17.93
N VAL A 671 -30.69 -48.79 -17.79
CA VAL A 671 -31.08 -48.18 -16.51
C VAL A 671 -32.41 -48.72 -15.97
N ASN A 672 -33.18 -49.42 -16.79
CA ASN A 672 -34.38 -50.13 -16.37
C ASN A 672 -34.05 -51.61 -16.07
N SER A 673 -34.90 -52.26 -15.28
CA SER A 673 -34.76 -53.69 -14.95
C SER A 673 -36.16 -54.30 -14.81
N PRO A 674 -36.82 -54.64 -15.92
CA PRO A 674 -38.17 -55.18 -15.91
C PRO A 674 -38.19 -56.62 -15.36
N VAL A 675 -39.17 -56.91 -14.50
CA VAL A 675 -39.31 -58.18 -13.78
C VAL A 675 -40.56 -58.90 -14.26
N GLY A 676 -40.36 -60.09 -14.83
CA GLY A 676 -41.44 -60.94 -15.31
C GLY A 676 -42.30 -61.46 -14.16
N GLY A 677 -43.61 -61.44 -14.37
CA GLY A 677 -44.63 -61.86 -13.42
C GLY A 677 -45.43 -63.06 -13.91
N THR A 678 -46.55 -63.30 -13.21
CA THR A 678 -47.53 -64.30 -13.61
C THR A 678 -48.87 -63.63 -13.88
N ILE A 679 -49.41 -63.82 -15.08
CA ILE A 679 -50.80 -63.48 -15.40
C ILE A 679 -51.63 -64.75 -15.55
N THR A 680 -52.92 -64.66 -15.28
CA THR A 680 -53.86 -65.79 -15.40
C THR A 680 -54.97 -65.40 -16.35
N ILE A 681 -55.16 -66.21 -17.40
CA ILE A 681 -56.14 -65.98 -18.46
C ILE A 681 -57.02 -67.22 -18.65
N GLU A 682 -58.16 -67.04 -19.31
CA GLU A 682 -59.02 -68.14 -19.73
C GLU A 682 -58.49 -68.79 -21.02
N LYS A 683 -58.77 -70.07 -21.22
CA LYS A 683 -58.45 -70.80 -22.46
C LYS A 683 -58.97 -70.04 -23.70
N GLY A 684 -58.10 -69.86 -24.69
CA GLY A 684 -58.42 -69.18 -25.94
C GLY A 684 -58.44 -67.65 -25.88
N HIS A 685 -58.11 -67.03 -24.75
CA HIS A 685 -57.92 -65.57 -24.66
C HIS A 685 -56.78 -65.11 -25.59
N ALA A 686 -57.05 -64.08 -26.40
CA ALA A 686 -56.06 -63.50 -27.30
C ALA A 686 -55.21 -62.48 -26.52
N LEU A 687 -53.93 -62.79 -26.36
CA LEU A 687 -53.00 -61.94 -25.61
C LEU A 687 -52.70 -60.64 -26.38
N ASP A 688 -52.87 -59.50 -25.71
CA ASP A 688 -52.60 -58.18 -26.26
C ASP A 688 -51.46 -57.44 -25.50
N SER A 689 -51.25 -56.16 -25.83
CA SER A 689 -50.24 -55.32 -25.17
C SER A 689 -50.58 -54.99 -23.71
N THR A 690 -51.86 -55.00 -23.34
CA THR A 690 -52.32 -54.84 -21.96
C THR A 690 -51.93 -56.06 -21.13
N ASP A 691 -52.11 -57.25 -21.68
CA ASP A 691 -51.66 -58.50 -21.06
C ASP A 691 -50.14 -58.54 -20.94
N ALA A 692 -49.40 -58.11 -21.98
CA ALA A 692 -47.94 -58.01 -21.95
C ALA A 692 -47.46 -57.06 -20.83
N ALA A 693 -48.08 -55.89 -20.70
CA ALA A 693 -47.79 -54.93 -19.64
C ALA A 693 -48.09 -55.52 -18.26
N ASN A 694 -49.25 -56.17 -18.09
CA ASN A 694 -49.65 -56.81 -16.82
C ASN A 694 -48.77 -57.99 -16.43
N ALA A 695 -48.09 -58.61 -17.39
CA ALA A 695 -47.11 -59.66 -17.13
C ALA A 695 -45.76 -59.13 -16.63
N ILE A 696 -45.55 -57.81 -16.58
CA ILE A 696 -44.37 -57.19 -15.94
C ILE A 696 -44.78 -56.68 -14.55
N THR A 697 -44.23 -57.32 -13.52
CA THR A 697 -44.64 -57.10 -12.12
C THR A 697 -44.33 -55.68 -11.65
N ASN A 698 -43.21 -55.12 -12.09
CA ASN A 698 -42.72 -53.80 -11.67
C ASN A 698 -42.96 -52.72 -12.74
N LYS A 699 -43.96 -52.88 -13.61
CA LYS A 699 -44.21 -51.98 -14.75
C LYS A 699 -44.30 -50.50 -14.34
N ASP A 700 -44.90 -50.22 -13.19
CA ASP A 700 -45.09 -48.84 -12.69
C ASP A 700 -43.78 -48.18 -12.19
N SER A 701 -42.72 -48.98 -12.01
CA SER A 701 -41.38 -48.50 -11.64
C SER A 701 -40.46 -48.25 -12.83
N LEU A 702 -40.85 -48.71 -14.02
CA LEU A 702 -40.07 -48.52 -15.24
C LEU A 702 -40.29 -47.10 -15.76
N THR A 703 -39.22 -46.50 -16.27
CA THR A 703 -39.26 -45.13 -16.81
C THR A 703 -39.00 -45.15 -18.30
N ASN A 704 -39.49 -44.12 -19.01
CA ASN A 704 -39.32 -43.98 -20.46
C ASN A 704 -39.84 -45.17 -21.29
N VAL A 705 -40.80 -45.94 -20.79
CA VAL A 705 -41.38 -47.06 -21.54
C VAL A 705 -42.26 -46.52 -22.68
N LYS A 706 -42.00 -47.01 -23.89
CA LYS A 706 -42.74 -46.69 -25.12
C LYS A 706 -43.86 -47.71 -25.36
N SER A 707 -43.59 -49.00 -25.17
CA SER A 707 -44.59 -50.06 -25.39
C SER A 707 -44.22 -51.42 -24.75
N TYR A 708 -45.23 -52.26 -24.55
CA TYR A 708 -45.09 -53.69 -24.22
C TYR A 708 -45.67 -54.54 -25.35
N SER A 709 -44.93 -55.56 -25.79
CA SER A 709 -45.42 -56.51 -26.79
C SER A 709 -44.97 -57.93 -26.49
N TRP A 710 -45.59 -58.92 -27.12
CA TRP A 710 -45.18 -60.32 -26.99
C TRP A 710 -44.12 -60.66 -28.03
N SER A 711 -43.10 -61.42 -27.61
CA SER A 711 -42.17 -62.04 -28.55
C SER A 711 -42.89 -63.19 -29.28
N GLY A 712 -43.43 -62.91 -30.46
CA GLY A 712 -44.25 -63.85 -31.23
C GLY A 712 -45.68 -63.96 -30.72
N THR A 713 -46.39 -65.04 -31.09
CA THR A 713 -47.78 -65.30 -30.70
C THR A 713 -47.84 -66.49 -29.73
N PRO A 714 -47.98 -66.28 -28.40
CA PRO A 714 -48.07 -67.38 -27.46
C PRO A 714 -49.37 -68.20 -27.67
N ASP A 715 -49.27 -69.53 -27.66
CA ASP A 715 -50.42 -70.43 -27.84
C ASP A 715 -51.22 -70.58 -26.53
N THR A 716 -52.44 -70.05 -26.51
CA THR A 716 -53.36 -70.10 -25.36
C THR A 716 -54.50 -71.12 -25.54
N SER A 717 -54.43 -71.98 -26.56
CA SER A 717 -55.50 -72.93 -26.93
C SER A 717 -55.64 -74.11 -25.97
N LYS A 718 -54.64 -74.38 -25.12
CA LYS A 718 -54.61 -75.51 -24.17
C LYS A 718 -54.42 -75.02 -22.74
N PRO A 719 -55.19 -75.53 -21.76
CA PRO A 719 -54.95 -75.26 -20.34
C PRO A 719 -53.55 -75.69 -19.90
N GLY A 720 -52.91 -74.92 -19.02
CA GLY A 720 -51.53 -75.18 -18.58
C GLY A 720 -50.76 -73.91 -18.26
N SER A 721 -49.45 -74.05 -18.07
CA SER A 721 -48.54 -72.92 -17.84
C SER A 721 -47.56 -72.83 -19.00
N ILE A 722 -47.48 -71.66 -19.64
CA ILE A 722 -46.51 -71.36 -20.69
C ILE A 722 -45.57 -70.24 -20.22
N SER A 723 -44.35 -70.21 -20.77
CA SER A 723 -43.31 -69.22 -20.44
C SER A 723 -42.90 -68.35 -21.65
N PRO A 724 -43.81 -67.52 -22.20
CA PRO A 724 -43.48 -66.58 -23.27
C PRO A 724 -42.60 -65.43 -22.77
N LYS A 725 -42.05 -64.64 -23.71
CA LYS A 725 -41.31 -63.42 -23.40
C LYS A 725 -42.11 -62.17 -23.77
N VAL A 726 -42.03 -61.15 -22.93
CA VAL A 726 -42.50 -59.79 -23.22
C VAL A 726 -41.31 -58.94 -23.66
N ILE A 727 -41.48 -58.18 -24.74
CA ILE A 727 -40.54 -57.15 -25.21
C ILE A 727 -41.01 -55.82 -24.62
N VAL A 728 -40.18 -55.24 -23.75
CA VAL A 728 -40.36 -53.88 -23.23
C VAL A 728 -39.52 -52.94 -24.09
N THR A 729 -40.17 -52.07 -24.87
CA THR A 729 -39.49 -51.08 -25.72
C THR A 729 -39.53 -49.72 -25.03
N TYR A 730 -38.40 -49.01 -25.01
CA TYR A 730 -38.27 -47.68 -24.41
C TYR A 730 -38.30 -46.57 -25.46
N ASN A 731 -38.36 -45.32 -25.00
CA ASN A 731 -38.48 -44.14 -25.85
C ASN A 731 -37.25 -43.89 -26.73
N ASP A 732 -36.07 -44.37 -26.32
CA ASP A 732 -34.83 -44.35 -27.10
C ASP A 732 -34.67 -45.54 -28.07
N ASP A 733 -35.74 -46.31 -28.28
CA ASP A 733 -35.82 -47.52 -29.11
C ASP A 733 -34.93 -48.69 -28.62
N SER A 734 -34.30 -48.57 -27.45
CA SER A 734 -33.74 -49.73 -26.76
C SER A 734 -34.85 -50.64 -26.22
N ALA A 735 -34.52 -51.91 -25.95
CA ALA A 735 -35.51 -52.88 -25.47
C ALA A 735 -34.93 -53.94 -24.55
N ASP A 736 -35.79 -54.50 -23.70
CA ASP A 736 -35.54 -55.68 -22.87
C ASP A 736 -36.48 -56.83 -23.25
N GLU A 737 -35.95 -58.05 -23.26
CA GLU A 737 -36.74 -59.27 -23.39
C GLU A 737 -36.88 -59.98 -22.04
N VAL A 738 -38.11 -60.08 -21.55
CA VAL A 738 -38.40 -60.54 -20.19
C VAL A 738 -39.23 -61.82 -20.23
N PRO A 739 -38.73 -62.95 -19.71
CA PRO A 739 -39.54 -64.16 -19.58
C PRO A 739 -40.63 -63.96 -18.52
N VAL A 740 -41.86 -64.34 -18.84
CA VAL A 740 -43.02 -64.25 -17.94
C VAL A 740 -43.74 -65.59 -17.88
N THR A 741 -44.68 -65.74 -16.95
CA THR A 741 -45.52 -66.94 -16.85
C THR A 741 -46.96 -66.59 -17.17
N VAL A 742 -47.59 -67.32 -18.10
CA VAL A 742 -49.01 -67.19 -18.40
C VAL A 742 -49.71 -68.49 -18.01
N LYS A 743 -50.60 -68.42 -17.02
CA LYS A 743 -51.43 -69.54 -16.56
C LYS A 743 -52.76 -69.53 -17.30
N ILE A 744 -53.06 -70.61 -18.01
CA ILE A 744 -54.27 -70.76 -18.82
C ILE A 744 -55.24 -71.68 -18.08
N LYS A 745 -56.37 -71.13 -17.61
CA LYS A 745 -57.42 -71.90 -16.91
C LYS A 745 -58.21 -72.75 -17.89
N GLY A 746 -58.51 -73.98 -17.49
CA GLY A 746 -59.38 -74.90 -18.23
C GLY A 746 -60.83 -74.87 -17.73
N ASP A 747 -61.75 -75.43 -18.50
CA ASP A 747 -63.17 -75.47 -18.14
C ASP A 747 -63.46 -76.23 -16.81
N ALA A 748 -62.52 -77.06 -16.34
CA ALA A 748 -62.61 -77.75 -15.06
C ALA A 748 -62.47 -76.81 -13.83
N ASP A 749 -61.82 -75.66 -13.98
CA ASP A 749 -61.62 -74.69 -12.88
C ASP A 749 -62.84 -73.79 -12.64
N LYS A 750 -63.82 -73.75 -13.57
CA LYS A 750 -65.07 -73.00 -13.43
C LYS A 750 -66.07 -73.65 -12.45
N TYR A 751 -65.88 -74.93 -12.08
CA TYR A 751 -66.85 -75.71 -11.30
C TYR A 751 -66.46 -76.04 -9.85
N LYS A 752 -65.42 -75.39 -9.27
CA LYS A 752 -65.18 -75.45 -7.82
C LYS A 752 -65.95 -74.36 -7.07
N ARG A 753 -67.24 -74.62 -6.81
CA ARG A 753 -68.01 -74.03 -5.70
C ARG A 753 -68.92 -75.10 -5.12
N LEU A 754 -68.68 -75.46 -3.88
CA LEU A 754 -69.63 -75.43 -2.77
C LEU A 754 -68.84 -75.37 -1.46
#